data_AF-A0A0P7USB6-F1
#
_entry.id   AF-A0A0P7USB6-F1
#
_cell.length_a   1.000
_cell.length_b   1.000
_cell.length_c   1.000
_cell.angle_alpha   90.00
_cell.angle_beta   90.00
_cell.angle_gamma   90.00
#
_symmetry.space_group_name_H-M   'P 1'
#
loop_
_entity.id
_entity.type
_entity.pdbx_description
1 polymer ?
#
loop_
_entity_poly.entity_id
_entity_poly.type
_entity_poly.pdbx_seq_one_letter_code
_entity_poly.pdbx_strand_id
1 'polypeptide(L)'
;MTVRTVKMLHNKQVRVLILNDMEKLERALFRLDQGFELQFRLGATLQGKNVTVYTNYPVQGEIFDRHKFQALTWVNPTGKEDDSDKFCALDLQIAGSYQYYFGYGNEEKNGGGYIVVNPVLRVGVDNHILPLDCIAIQTYLAKCLGPLDEWLDRLRVAKESGYNMIHFTPLQTLGLSRSCYSLADQLELNPDFSPSRKKYTWTEVGNLVEKLKKEWEMLCITDVVYNHTAANSKWIREHPECGYNLVNSPHLKPAWVLDRAIWHLTCDLAEDKYVDRGLPALIQSDRHLNAIRSVLWQDVFPRIKLWEFFQVDVEKAVAQFRTLLQSGSKVDKSKLKGKQLRIIQDPNYRRYGNTVDMNSALALFIPHGNSPSAVEECCNWFRNRLQEINEERYKDMQYHQEQAANCIVGNVVYERLADHGPKLGPVTKKHPLVTRYFTFPFNETTLEQELQLMHQPDKACHFLAHNGWVMADDPLRNFAEPGSNVYLRRELICWGDSVKLRYGNKPEDCPYLWAHMKKYTEITAKHFSGMRLDNCHSTPLHVAEEMLAAARAVRPNLYVIAELFTGSELIDNVFYMLDTARTLRPDLYVVAELFTGSEDLDNIFVTRLGISSLIREAMSAGDSHEEGRLVYRFGGEPVGAFVQPSLRPLVPGIAHAMFLDVTHDNECPIQLRSAYDSLPSSAIVSMACCATGSTRGYDEFVPHQISVVTEERLYSKWNPQATPAVAGEVNLQSGIIAGKLALNRLHQELAAKGFIQVYVDQVDEDIVAVTRHCPSTHQSVVAVCRTAFRNPKTSHYSDDVPPMFIPGKIEEIVLEARTVERPAGRYKKNEKSINGLPEYTVEIKEHIQLNESKIVKQAKVTSKGRSEFVQEIAFEHLTPGSVIVFRVSLDPKAQEIVAALRNLLIQFSRHYESGSAADDEAAAILRMPLTSIMSKLTLADMNVLLFRCDAEEQEDGGGCYSIPSWMALKYGGLQGFMSVLADVRPKNDLGHPFCDNLRQGDWMIDYVSNRLVSRGGVLAEVGKWFQAMFSYLKHIPRYLIPCYFDAILVGVYTTALDVTFKKMSSFVQNGSTFVKLLALGSVQMCGVGRFPALPPLSPALKDVPYRPNNVTKEKEQCCVSLAAGLPHFSSGIFRCWGRDTFIALRGLMLVVGRHLEA
;
A
#
# COMPACT_ATOMS: atom_id res chain seq x y z
N MET A 1 -35.55 4.84 2.53
CA MET A 1 -35.29 6.15 3.16
C MET A 1 -36.16 7.22 2.51
N THR A 2 -36.88 8.02 3.29
CA THR A 2 -37.73 9.13 2.82
C THR A 2 -36.89 10.39 2.55
N VAL A 3 -37.30 11.17 1.53
CA VAL A 3 -36.66 12.40 1.02
C VAL A 3 -36.34 13.47 2.08
N ARG A 4 -36.98 13.43 3.26
CA ARG A 4 -36.67 14.35 4.38
C ARG A 4 -35.41 13.98 5.18
N THR A 5 -35.10 12.69 5.33
CA THR A 5 -33.87 12.24 6.02
C THR A 5 -32.65 12.41 5.11
N VAL A 6 -32.87 12.33 3.80
CA VAL A 6 -31.85 12.53 2.76
C VAL A 6 -31.32 13.99 2.72
N LYS A 7 -32.13 14.99 3.09
CA LYS A 7 -31.70 16.41 3.07
C LYS A 7 -30.67 16.78 4.14
N MET A 8 -30.56 16.03 5.25
CA MET A 8 -29.49 16.22 6.26
C MET A 8 -28.27 15.32 6.03
N LEU A 9 -28.38 14.28 5.20
CA LEU A 9 -27.30 13.33 4.88
C LEU A 9 -26.37 13.79 3.74
N HIS A 10 -26.70 14.87 3.01
CA HIS A 10 -26.00 15.22 1.77
C HIS A 10 -24.54 15.68 1.94
N ASN A 11 -24.09 16.03 3.15
CA ASN A 11 -22.69 16.40 3.42
C ASN A 11 -21.89 15.34 4.18
N LYS A 12 -22.53 14.30 4.74
CA LYS A 12 -21.82 13.28 5.53
C LYS A 12 -21.38 12.13 4.60
N GLN A 13 -20.08 11.85 4.56
CA GLN A 13 -19.54 10.69 3.85
C GLN A 13 -19.83 9.43 4.66
N VAL A 14 -20.58 8.49 4.08
CA VAL A 14 -20.98 7.24 4.74
C VAL A 14 -20.41 6.06 3.95
N ARG A 15 -19.75 5.14 4.65
CA ARG A 15 -19.22 3.90 4.08
C ARG A 15 -19.91 2.70 4.73
N VAL A 16 -20.34 1.76 3.91
CA VAL A 16 -21.09 0.59 4.37
C VAL A 16 -20.24 -0.66 4.25
N LEU A 17 -20.00 -1.33 5.37
CA LEU A 17 -19.36 -2.64 5.41
C LEU A 17 -20.44 -3.71 5.63
N ILE A 18 -20.60 -4.60 4.64
CA ILE A 18 -21.52 -5.74 4.74
C ILE A 18 -20.80 -6.86 5.48
N LEU A 19 -21.41 -7.39 6.53
CA LEU A 19 -20.88 -8.48 7.34
C LEU A 19 -21.40 -9.82 6.82
N ASN A 20 -20.52 -10.73 6.43
CA ASN A 20 -20.88 -12.09 6.04
C ASN A 20 -20.33 -13.14 7.02
N ASP A 21 -21.04 -14.26 7.14
CA ASP A 21 -20.64 -15.40 7.97
C ASP A 21 -19.24 -15.92 7.61
N MET A 22 -18.41 -16.23 8.61
CA MET A 22 -17.01 -16.70 8.49
C MET A 22 -16.05 -15.76 7.73
N GLU A 23 -16.41 -14.49 7.54
CA GLU A 23 -15.61 -13.53 6.77
C GLU A 23 -14.43 -12.99 7.61
N LYS A 24 -13.20 -13.26 7.14
CA LYS A 24 -11.95 -12.82 7.79
C LYS A 24 -11.22 -11.82 6.90
N LEU A 25 -11.32 -10.54 7.26
CA LEU A 25 -10.82 -9.41 6.46
C LEU A 25 -9.57 -8.78 7.08
N GLU A 26 -8.76 -9.56 7.79
CA GLU A 26 -7.52 -9.08 8.44
C GLU A 26 -6.47 -8.60 7.43
N ARG A 27 -6.50 -9.13 6.20
CA ARG A 27 -5.60 -8.77 5.09
C ARG A 27 -6.19 -7.71 4.15
N ALA A 28 -7.44 -7.32 4.36
CA ALA A 28 -8.09 -6.29 3.55
C ALA A 28 -7.83 -4.92 4.16
N LEU A 29 -7.30 -3.99 3.36
CA LEU A 29 -7.04 -2.63 3.81
C LEU A 29 -8.26 -1.73 3.58
N PHE A 30 -8.95 -1.40 4.66
CA PHE A 30 -10.04 -0.43 4.66
C PHE A 30 -9.59 0.89 5.27
N ARG A 31 -9.60 1.95 4.45
CA ARG A 31 -9.16 3.30 4.84
C ARG A 31 -10.31 4.29 4.79
N LEU A 32 -10.36 5.15 5.81
CA LEU A 32 -11.39 6.18 6.00
C LEU A 32 -10.74 7.46 6.49
N ASP A 33 -11.37 8.59 6.20
CA ASP A 33 -10.94 9.89 6.72
C ASP A 33 -11.73 10.25 7.98
N GLN A 34 -11.13 11.10 8.82
CA GLN A 34 -11.86 11.71 9.93
C GLN A 34 -13.06 12.51 9.41
N GLY A 35 -14.17 12.42 10.13
CA GLY A 35 -15.47 12.99 9.76
C GLY A 35 -16.40 12.02 9.03
N PHE A 36 -15.91 10.83 8.63
CA PHE A 36 -16.74 9.83 7.96
C PHE A 36 -17.57 9.01 8.96
N GLU A 37 -18.71 8.50 8.50
CA GLU A 37 -19.50 7.50 9.21
C GLU A 37 -19.25 6.12 8.59
N LEU A 38 -18.92 5.13 9.42
CA LEU A 38 -18.89 3.73 9.03
C LEU A 38 -20.14 3.02 9.53
N GLN A 39 -20.88 2.39 8.61
CA GLN A 39 -22.04 1.56 8.94
C GLN A 39 -21.72 0.08 8.70
N PHE A 40 -21.86 -0.75 9.74
CA PHE A 40 -21.88 -2.20 9.60
C PHE A 40 -23.32 -2.66 9.35
N ARG A 41 -23.53 -3.47 8.31
CA ARG A 41 -24.85 -4.03 7.96
C ARG A 41 -24.77 -5.54 7.81
N LEU A 42 -25.86 -6.24 8.06
CA LEU A 42 -25.90 -7.70 7.89
C LEU A 42 -25.98 -8.09 6.42
N GLY A 43 -25.06 -8.94 5.98
CA GLY A 43 -25.16 -9.69 4.74
C GLY A 43 -26.19 -10.82 4.84
N ALA A 44 -26.56 -11.37 3.68
CA ALA A 44 -27.62 -12.38 3.58
C ALA A 44 -27.36 -13.63 4.45
N THR A 45 -26.10 -13.99 4.68
CA THR A 45 -25.68 -15.16 5.47
C THR A 45 -25.86 -14.98 6.99
N LEU A 46 -26.08 -13.74 7.45
CA LEU A 46 -26.25 -13.39 8.86
C LEU A 46 -27.66 -12.92 9.21
N GLN A 47 -28.52 -12.66 8.21
CA GLN A 47 -29.92 -12.29 8.45
C GLN A 47 -30.67 -13.44 9.16
N GLY A 48 -31.50 -13.10 10.15
CA GLY A 48 -32.18 -14.04 11.04
C GLY A 48 -31.33 -14.52 12.22
N LYS A 49 -30.03 -14.16 12.28
CA LYS A 49 -29.15 -14.48 13.41
C LYS A 49 -29.06 -13.30 14.38
N ASN A 50 -28.96 -13.59 15.67
CA ASN A 50 -28.71 -12.58 16.70
C ASN A 50 -27.22 -12.23 16.74
N VAL A 51 -26.80 -11.33 15.83
CA VAL A 51 -25.40 -10.91 15.69
C VAL A 51 -25.07 -9.76 16.62
N THR A 52 -23.93 -9.85 17.31
CA THR A 52 -23.35 -8.72 18.05
C THR A 52 -22.05 -8.30 17.39
N VAL A 53 -21.87 -6.99 17.16
CA VAL A 53 -20.65 -6.41 16.57
C VAL A 53 -19.88 -5.71 17.66
N TYR A 54 -18.59 -6.02 17.76
CA TYR A 54 -17.67 -5.43 18.72
C TYR A 54 -16.59 -4.63 17.99
N THR A 55 -16.15 -3.53 18.60
CA THR A 55 -15.00 -2.75 18.12
C THR A 55 -14.19 -2.19 19.28
N ASN A 56 -12.90 -1.97 19.08
CA ASN A 56 -12.04 -1.23 20.00
C ASN A 56 -11.93 0.27 19.63
N TYR A 57 -12.72 0.74 18.66
CA TYR A 57 -12.87 2.18 18.45
C TYR A 57 -13.44 2.82 19.72
N PRO A 58 -12.81 3.85 20.30
CA PRO A 58 -13.17 4.35 21.63
C PRO A 58 -14.50 5.10 21.61
N VAL A 59 -15.21 5.08 22.75
CA VAL A 59 -16.36 5.96 22.97
C VAL A 59 -15.88 7.41 22.96
N GLN A 60 -16.73 8.33 22.50
CA GLN A 60 -16.43 9.76 22.52
C GLN A 60 -15.97 10.22 23.92
N GLY A 61 -14.75 10.75 23.99
CA GLY A 61 -14.13 11.24 25.24
C GLY A 61 -13.28 10.22 26.00
N GLU A 62 -13.28 8.94 25.61
CA GLU A 62 -12.39 7.93 26.19
C GLU A 62 -11.02 7.91 25.49
N ILE A 63 -9.99 7.49 26.22
CA ILE A 63 -8.66 7.21 25.67
C ILE A 63 -8.72 5.83 25.00
N PHE A 64 -8.13 5.72 23.81
CA PHE A 64 -8.03 4.45 23.10
C PHE A 64 -7.25 3.40 23.90
N ASP A 65 -7.82 2.21 24.02
CA ASP A 65 -7.18 1.00 24.54
C ASP A 65 -7.43 -0.13 23.54
N ARG A 66 -6.35 -0.68 22.98
CA ARG A 66 -6.40 -1.71 21.93
C ARG A 66 -7.13 -2.99 22.38
N HIS A 67 -7.11 -3.29 23.68
CA HIS A 67 -7.69 -4.50 24.26
C HIS A 67 -9.13 -4.31 24.75
N LYS A 68 -9.59 -3.07 24.87
CA LYS A 68 -10.96 -2.75 25.29
C LYS A 68 -11.90 -2.74 24.09
N PHE A 69 -12.76 -3.76 23.99
CA PHE A 69 -13.82 -3.82 22.99
C PHE A 69 -15.17 -3.44 23.59
N GLN A 70 -16.00 -2.80 22.79
CA GLN A 70 -17.38 -2.47 23.12
C GLN A 70 -18.34 -3.00 22.06
N ALA A 71 -19.52 -3.43 22.51
CA ALA A 71 -20.60 -3.84 21.63
C ALA A 71 -21.28 -2.61 21.03
N LEU A 72 -21.50 -2.63 19.71
CA LEU A 72 -22.25 -1.60 19.01
C LEU A 72 -23.75 -1.86 19.10
N THR A 73 -24.52 -0.78 19.15
CA THR A 73 -25.99 -0.85 19.21
C THR A 73 -26.56 -0.86 17.80
N TRP A 74 -27.45 -1.83 17.52
CA TRP A 74 -28.20 -1.88 16.27
C TRP A 74 -29.24 -0.76 16.21
N VAL A 75 -29.23 -0.02 15.11
CA VAL A 75 -30.21 1.02 14.80
C VAL A 75 -31.15 0.49 13.72
N ASN A 76 -32.46 0.56 13.97
CA ASN A 76 -33.50 0.20 13.00
C ASN A 76 -34.05 1.47 12.34
N PRO A 77 -33.64 1.82 11.11
CA PRO A 77 -34.04 3.09 10.49
C PRO A 77 -35.54 3.20 10.20
N THR A 78 -36.27 2.07 10.11
CA THR A 78 -37.72 2.04 9.90
C THR A 78 -38.51 1.97 11.22
N GLY A 79 -37.82 1.87 12.37
CA GLY A 79 -38.43 1.62 13.68
C GLY A 79 -38.98 0.20 13.88
N LYS A 80 -38.87 -0.67 12.87
CA LYS A 80 -39.23 -2.09 12.96
C LYS A 80 -37.95 -2.92 13.11
N GLU A 81 -38.02 -4.00 13.89
CA GLU A 81 -36.94 -5.00 13.94
C GLU A 81 -36.92 -5.78 12.61
N ASP A 82 -36.15 -5.26 11.65
CA ASP A 82 -35.93 -5.88 10.34
C ASP A 82 -34.42 -5.93 10.07
N ASP A 83 -33.90 -7.14 9.88
CA ASP A 83 -32.49 -7.41 9.67
C ASP A 83 -31.95 -6.85 8.35
N SER A 84 -32.81 -6.52 7.39
CA SER A 84 -32.35 -6.10 6.06
C SER A 84 -31.73 -4.70 6.05
N ASP A 85 -32.19 -3.82 6.94
CA ASP A 85 -31.84 -2.39 6.94
C ASP A 85 -31.17 -1.93 8.24
N LYS A 86 -31.17 -2.77 9.29
CA LYS A 86 -30.51 -2.41 10.54
C LYS A 86 -29.01 -2.27 10.36
N PHE A 87 -28.42 -1.31 11.07
CA PHE A 87 -26.99 -1.06 11.02
C PHE A 87 -26.43 -0.67 12.38
N CYS A 88 -25.16 -0.95 12.60
CA CYS A 88 -24.36 -0.32 13.65
C CYS A 88 -23.53 0.79 13.02
N ALA A 89 -23.38 1.94 13.68
CA ALA A 89 -22.62 3.06 13.14
C ALA A 89 -21.45 3.48 14.04
N LEU A 90 -20.40 3.99 13.39
CA LEU A 90 -19.26 4.64 14.04
C LEU A 90 -19.02 6.00 13.38
N ASP A 91 -18.96 7.04 14.21
CA ASP A 91 -18.52 8.37 13.81
C ASP A 91 -17.01 8.52 14.02
N LEU A 92 -16.26 8.53 12.92
CA LEU A 92 -14.81 8.46 12.94
C LEU A 92 -14.22 9.86 13.14
N GLN A 93 -13.62 10.11 14.29
CA GLN A 93 -13.08 11.40 14.74
C GLN A 93 -11.61 11.29 15.17
N ILE A 94 -11.12 10.09 15.44
CA ILE A 94 -9.78 9.86 15.96
C ILE A 94 -9.01 9.00 14.95
N ALA A 95 -7.85 9.47 14.51
CA ALA A 95 -6.96 8.70 13.65
C ALA A 95 -6.41 7.47 14.36
N GLY A 96 -6.20 6.40 13.62
CA GLY A 96 -5.67 5.18 14.21
C GLY A 96 -5.99 3.92 13.41
N SER A 97 -5.69 2.80 14.04
CA SER A 97 -6.08 1.47 13.60
C SER A 97 -7.05 0.89 14.61
N TYR A 98 -8.20 0.43 14.13
CA TYR A 98 -9.27 -0.10 14.96
C TYR A 98 -9.68 -1.47 14.46
N GLN A 99 -9.78 -2.42 15.38
CA GLN A 99 -10.26 -3.76 15.11
C GLN A 99 -11.78 -3.81 15.34
N TYR A 100 -12.45 -4.59 14.51
CA TYR A 100 -13.82 -5.03 14.76
C TYR A 100 -13.92 -6.54 14.61
N TYR A 101 -14.86 -7.14 15.32
CA TYR A 101 -15.25 -8.53 15.13
C TYR A 101 -16.75 -8.68 15.41
N PHE A 102 -17.33 -9.78 14.95
CA PHE A 102 -18.73 -10.09 15.21
C PHE A 102 -18.93 -11.58 15.41
N GLY A 103 -19.99 -11.90 16.14
CA GLY A 103 -20.37 -13.27 16.50
C GLY A 103 -21.87 -13.40 16.69
N TYR A 104 -22.36 -14.63 16.76
CA TYR A 104 -23.76 -14.96 17.06
C TYR A 104 -23.85 -16.25 17.86
N GLY A 105 -24.88 -16.37 18.70
CA GLY A 105 -25.04 -17.53 19.58
C GLY A 105 -23.89 -17.64 20.58
N ASN A 106 -23.20 -18.80 20.59
CA ASN A 106 -22.08 -19.08 21.51
C ASN A 106 -20.70 -18.77 20.91
N GLU A 107 -20.61 -18.40 19.63
CA GLU A 107 -19.35 -18.09 18.96
C GLU A 107 -19.13 -16.57 18.93
N GLU A 108 -18.25 -16.08 19.81
CA GLU A 108 -17.99 -14.63 19.94
C GLU A 108 -17.27 -14.01 18.74
N LYS A 109 -16.47 -14.79 18.00
CA LYS A 109 -15.62 -14.32 16.89
C LYS A 109 -15.77 -15.20 15.66
N ASN A 110 -16.82 -14.96 14.89
CA ASN A 110 -17.06 -15.67 13.64
C ASN A 110 -16.46 -14.92 12.43
N GLY A 111 -16.44 -13.59 12.47
CA GLY A 111 -15.74 -12.77 11.48
C GLY A 111 -15.19 -11.47 12.06
N GLY A 112 -14.40 -10.76 11.27
CA GLY A 112 -13.77 -9.50 11.71
C GLY A 112 -12.69 -8.97 10.78
N GLY A 113 -12.12 -7.83 11.15
CA GLY A 113 -11.08 -7.16 10.39
C GLY A 113 -10.64 -5.85 11.06
N TYR A 114 -9.98 -5.00 10.28
CA TYR A 114 -9.45 -3.71 10.73
C TYR A 114 -9.95 -2.55 9.87
N ILE A 115 -10.01 -1.37 10.49
CA ILE A 115 -10.33 -0.10 9.86
C ILE A 115 -9.20 0.89 10.22
N VAL A 116 -8.63 1.54 9.21
CA VAL A 116 -7.61 2.58 9.38
C VAL A 116 -8.26 3.95 9.15
N VAL A 117 -8.12 4.85 10.13
CA VAL A 117 -8.59 6.24 10.04
C VAL A 117 -7.38 7.16 9.86
N ASN A 118 -7.35 7.91 8.76
CA ASN A 118 -6.24 8.79 8.39
C ASN A 118 -6.07 9.96 9.39
N PRO A 119 -4.83 10.42 9.66
CA PRO A 119 -4.58 11.62 10.45
C PRO A 119 -4.92 12.89 9.67
N VAL A 120 -5.46 13.89 10.36
CA VAL A 120 -5.62 15.25 9.83
C VAL A 120 -4.43 16.10 10.28
N LEU A 121 -3.59 16.47 9.33
CA LEU A 121 -2.41 17.30 9.57
C LEU A 121 -2.78 18.78 9.48
N ARG A 122 -2.12 19.61 10.30
CA ARG A 122 -2.41 21.05 10.37
C ARG A 122 -1.14 21.87 10.48
N VAL A 123 -1.10 23.02 9.80
CA VAL A 123 0.04 23.94 9.71
C VAL A 123 -0.43 25.39 9.83
N GLY A 124 0.53 26.31 9.95
CA GLY A 124 0.24 27.75 10.02
C GLY A 124 -0.27 28.23 11.38
N VAL A 125 -0.37 29.55 11.52
CA VAL A 125 -0.86 30.21 12.75
C VAL A 125 -2.37 30.02 12.91
N ASP A 126 -3.10 29.92 11.80
CA ASP A 126 -4.54 29.66 11.72
C ASP A 126 -4.90 28.17 11.83
N ASN A 127 -3.90 27.27 11.84
CA ASN A 127 -4.06 25.84 12.04
C ASN A 127 -4.95 25.17 10.97
N HIS A 128 -4.81 25.62 9.72
CA HIS A 128 -5.51 25.07 8.57
C HIS A 128 -5.01 23.67 8.22
N ILE A 129 -5.80 22.91 7.46
CA ILE A 129 -5.52 21.51 7.12
C ILE A 129 -4.49 21.46 6.01
N LEU A 130 -3.46 20.61 6.18
CA LEU A 130 -2.56 20.18 5.12
C LEU A 130 -3.02 18.78 4.63
N PRO A 131 -3.61 18.65 3.43
CA PRO A 131 -3.98 17.35 2.87
C PRO A 131 -2.76 16.44 2.71
N LEU A 132 -2.95 15.12 2.86
CA LEU A 132 -1.85 14.15 2.72
C LEU A 132 -1.26 14.16 1.30
N ASP A 133 -2.12 14.32 0.28
CA ASP A 133 -1.71 14.40 -1.13
C ASP A 133 -1.01 15.71 -1.49
N CYS A 134 -0.96 16.69 -0.58
CA CYS A 134 -0.21 17.94 -0.76
C CYS A 134 1.22 17.85 -0.19
N ILE A 135 1.58 16.77 0.50
CA ILE A 135 2.88 16.66 1.17
C ILE A 135 3.99 16.62 0.13
N ALA A 136 4.93 17.55 0.23
CA ALA A 136 6.23 17.52 -0.43
C ALA A 136 7.30 17.49 0.67
N ILE A 137 7.96 16.34 0.85
CA ILE A 137 8.92 16.10 1.94
C ILE A 137 10.38 16.10 1.48
N GLN A 138 11.27 16.71 2.27
CA GLN A 138 12.72 16.58 2.06
C GLN A 138 13.39 15.87 3.25
N THR A 139 14.13 14.80 2.96
CA THR A 139 14.91 14.04 3.96
C THR A 139 16.28 14.67 4.18
N TYR A 140 16.66 14.83 5.45
CA TYR A 140 17.97 15.31 5.88
C TYR A 140 18.65 14.28 6.78
N LEU A 141 19.92 13.99 6.50
CA LEU A 141 20.79 13.35 7.48
C LEU A 141 21.08 14.34 8.61
N ALA A 142 20.50 14.12 9.79
CA ALA A 142 20.55 15.09 10.88
C ALA A 142 21.99 15.46 11.28
N LYS A 143 22.92 14.49 11.25
CA LYS A 143 24.34 14.73 11.56
C LYS A 143 25.01 15.74 10.62
N CYS A 144 24.55 15.85 9.37
CA CYS A 144 25.10 16.78 8.38
C CYS A 144 24.54 18.21 8.50
N LEU A 145 23.65 18.47 9.47
CA LEU A 145 23.15 19.83 9.75
C LEU A 145 24.08 20.64 10.65
N GLY A 146 24.97 19.99 11.41
CA GLY A 146 25.89 20.64 12.34
C GLY A 146 25.20 21.23 13.57
N PRO A 147 25.73 22.31 14.18
CA PRO A 147 25.15 22.96 15.36
C PRO A 147 23.74 23.53 15.12
N LEU A 148 22.83 23.38 16.10
CA LEU A 148 21.40 23.71 15.98
C LEU A 148 21.11 25.17 15.62
N ASP A 149 21.96 26.11 16.04
CA ASP A 149 21.85 27.54 15.70
C ASP A 149 22.06 27.85 14.23
N GLU A 150 22.70 26.95 13.48
CA GLU A 150 22.87 27.07 12.03
C GLU A 150 21.84 26.28 11.22
N TRP A 151 20.97 25.49 11.86
CA TRP A 151 20.01 24.64 11.16
C TRP A 151 19.03 25.45 10.32
N LEU A 152 18.57 26.61 10.81
CA LEU A 152 17.63 27.44 10.07
C LEU A 152 18.15 27.79 8.67
N ASP A 153 19.44 28.08 8.51
CA ASP A 153 19.99 28.45 7.20
C ASP A 153 20.09 27.24 6.25
N ARG A 154 20.35 26.03 6.79
CA ARG A 154 20.43 24.79 6.00
C ARG A 154 19.05 24.22 5.66
N LEU A 155 18.10 24.33 6.58
CA LEU A 155 16.71 23.91 6.40
C LEU A 155 15.90 24.89 5.55
N ARG A 156 16.32 26.16 5.51
CA ARG A 156 15.70 27.16 4.63
C ARG A 156 15.73 26.73 3.17
N VAL A 157 16.73 25.95 2.74
CA VAL A 157 16.74 25.46 1.36
C VAL A 157 15.49 24.62 1.05
N ALA A 158 15.02 23.76 1.97
CA ALA A 158 13.77 23.02 1.77
C ALA A 158 12.56 23.96 1.58
N LYS A 159 12.47 25.02 2.41
CA LYS A 159 11.42 26.04 2.29
C LYS A 159 11.46 26.74 0.92
N GLU A 160 12.65 27.19 0.53
CA GLU A 160 12.83 27.97 -0.70
C GLU A 160 12.78 27.10 -1.96
N SER A 161 12.92 25.78 -1.82
CA SER A 161 12.60 24.75 -2.83
C SER A 161 11.14 24.31 -2.82
N GLY A 162 10.29 24.90 -1.97
CA GLY A 162 8.84 24.65 -1.96
C GLY A 162 8.39 23.38 -1.22
N TYR A 163 9.27 22.69 -0.49
CA TYR A 163 8.84 21.58 0.37
C TYR A 163 8.01 22.11 1.54
N ASN A 164 7.04 21.31 2.01
CA ASN A 164 6.19 21.61 3.16
C ASN A 164 6.33 20.59 4.31
N MET A 165 7.25 19.65 4.18
CA MET A 165 7.61 18.72 5.24
C MET A 165 9.12 18.44 5.25
N ILE A 166 9.70 18.27 6.43
CA ILE A 166 11.08 17.82 6.63
C ILE A 166 11.07 16.47 7.34
N HIS A 167 11.83 15.52 6.80
CA HIS A 167 12.16 14.27 7.47
C HIS A 167 13.60 14.32 7.97
N PHE A 168 13.80 14.06 9.26
CA PHE A 168 15.12 13.89 9.83
C PHE A 168 15.42 12.41 10.05
N THR A 169 16.61 11.96 9.66
CA THR A 169 17.16 10.74 10.26
C THR A 169 17.32 10.92 11.77
N PRO A 170 17.51 9.86 12.56
CA PRO A 170 17.52 9.96 14.03
C PRO A 170 18.43 11.09 14.57
N LEU A 171 17.92 11.86 15.52
CA LEU A 171 18.60 13.00 16.16
C LEU A 171 19.35 12.59 17.44
N GLN A 172 19.31 11.31 17.80
CA GLN A 172 19.84 10.78 19.04
C GLN A 172 21.37 10.67 19.02
N THR A 173 21.98 10.47 20.19
CA THR A 173 23.43 10.26 20.30
C THR A 173 23.88 9.06 19.46
N LEU A 174 24.86 9.28 18.57
CA LEU A 174 25.35 8.25 17.66
C LEU A 174 26.42 7.34 18.30
N GLY A 175 26.49 6.11 17.80
CA GLY A 175 27.52 5.12 18.10
C GLY A 175 28.90 5.45 17.50
N LEU A 176 29.88 4.58 17.78
CA LEU A 176 31.26 4.75 17.31
C LEU A 176 31.40 4.72 15.79
N SER A 177 30.51 4.01 15.08
CA SER A 177 30.49 3.96 13.62
C SER A 177 30.06 5.28 12.98
N ARG A 178 29.44 6.18 13.77
CA ARG A 178 28.81 7.43 13.32
C ARG A 178 27.67 7.21 12.32
N SER A 179 27.14 5.99 12.22
CA SER A 179 25.92 5.68 11.47
C SER A 179 24.72 6.45 12.03
N CYS A 180 23.91 7.06 11.17
CA CYS A 180 22.66 7.72 11.56
C CYS A 180 21.68 6.81 12.32
N TYR A 181 21.77 5.50 12.12
CA TYR A 181 20.84 4.51 12.70
C TYR A 181 21.43 3.71 13.87
N SER A 182 22.75 3.78 14.07
CA SER A 182 23.40 3.12 15.21
C SER A 182 23.43 4.05 16.42
N LEU A 183 22.36 4.03 17.22
CA LEU A 183 22.17 4.98 18.33
C LEU A 183 22.83 4.48 19.62
N ALA A 184 23.74 5.27 20.20
CA ALA A 184 24.38 4.97 21.48
C ALA A 184 23.48 5.25 22.69
N ASP A 185 22.56 6.21 22.57
CA ASP A 185 21.55 6.52 23.56
C ASP A 185 20.32 7.14 22.89
N GLN A 186 19.18 6.45 22.95
CA GLN A 186 17.93 6.87 22.33
C GLN A 186 17.25 8.05 23.04
N LEU A 187 17.59 8.30 24.31
CA LEU A 187 16.95 9.33 25.13
C LEU A 187 17.71 10.66 25.06
N GLU A 188 18.99 10.63 24.74
CA GLU A 188 19.83 11.81 24.61
C GLU A 188 19.86 12.39 23.19
N LEU A 189 19.79 13.72 23.10
CA LEU A 189 20.02 14.45 21.85
C LEU A 189 21.50 14.38 21.47
N ASN A 190 21.80 14.20 20.18
CA ASN A 190 23.18 14.15 19.68
C ASN A 190 23.98 15.40 20.13
N PRO A 191 25.11 15.21 20.85
CA PRO A 191 25.94 16.32 21.31
C PRO A 191 26.54 17.16 20.18
N ASP A 192 26.66 16.64 18.95
CA ASP A 192 27.19 17.38 17.81
C ASP A 192 26.32 18.59 17.42
N PHE A 193 25.05 18.60 17.82
CA PHE A 193 24.16 19.74 17.60
C PHE A 193 24.45 20.90 18.56
N SER A 194 25.26 20.67 19.60
CA SER A 194 25.65 21.66 20.59
C SER A 194 27.01 22.29 20.26
N PRO A 195 27.10 23.62 20.04
CA PRO A 195 28.40 24.28 19.96
C PRO A 195 29.11 24.25 21.31
N SER A 196 30.43 24.44 21.33
CA SER A 196 31.26 24.27 22.55
C SER A 196 30.84 25.12 23.76
N ARG A 197 30.06 26.19 23.55
CA ARG A 197 29.61 27.12 24.61
C ARG A 197 28.15 26.94 25.03
N LYS A 198 27.35 26.11 24.36
CA LYS A 198 25.92 25.96 24.63
C LYS A 198 25.45 24.54 24.36
N LYS A 199 24.88 23.88 25.38
CA LYS A 199 24.26 22.56 25.24
C LYS A 199 22.80 22.73 24.85
N TYR A 200 22.41 22.15 23.72
CA TYR A 200 21.01 22.07 23.29
C TYR A 200 20.33 20.81 23.82
N THR A 201 19.02 20.89 24.01
CA THR A 201 18.16 19.79 24.46
C THR A 201 16.99 19.61 23.50
N TRP A 202 16.19 18.55 23.74
CA TRP A 202 14.93 18.33 23.01
C TRP A 202 13.97 19.52 23.07
N THR A 203 14.07 20.39 24.09
CA THR A 203 13.24 21.60 24.19
C THR A 203 13.56 22.57 23.05
N GLU A 204 14.83 22.83 22.75
CA GLU A 204 15.20 23.73 21.66
C GLU A 204 14.90 23.15 20.29
N VAL A 205 15.03 21.82 20.11
CA VAL A 205 14.57 21.13 18.89
C VAL A 205 13.05 21.29 18.73
N GLY A 206 12.28 21.07 19.80
CA GLY A 206 10.83 21.27 19.80
C GLY A 206 10.41 22.70 19.46
N ASN A 207 11.13 23.70 20.01
CA ASN A 207 10.90 25.10 19.68
C ASN A 207 11.17 25.40 18.21
N LEU A 208 12.22 24.81 17.63
CA LEU A 208 12.52 24.92 16.20
C LEU A 208 11.40 24.28 15.37
N VAL A 209 10.99 23.04 15.67
CA VAL A 209 9.92 22.34 14.93
C VAL A 209 8.61 23.13 14.98
N GLU A 210 8.22 23.65 16.14
CA GLU A 210 7.02 24.49 16.26
C GLU A 210 7.15 25.81 15.49
N LYS A 211 8.36 26.39 15.44
CA LYS A 211 8.63 27.57 14.61
C LYS A 211 8.45 27.27 13.13
N LEU A 212 9.02 26.16 12.63
CA LEU A 212 8.88 25.74 11.24
C LEU A 212 7.40 25.50 10.87
N LYS A 213 6.65 24.85 11.77
CA LYS A 213 5.21 24.61 11.58
C LYS A 213 4.38 25.89 11.48
N LYS A 214 4.64 26.87 12.35
CA LYS A 214 3.83 28.10 12.44
C LYS A 214 4.24 29.16 11.43
N GLU A 215 5.54 29.37 11.25
CA GLU A 215 6.08 30.47 10.43
C GLU A 215 6.37 30.04 8.98
N TRP A 216 6.71 28.77 8.76
CA TRP A 216 7.05 28.27 7.42
C TRP A 216 5.98 27.33 6.87
N GLU A 217 4.94 27.03 7.65
CA GLU A 217 3.90 26.06 7.30
C GLU A 217 4.47 24.67 7.00
N MET A 218 5.61 24.35 7.62
CA MET A 218 6.35 23.11 7.39
C MET A 218 6.24 22.15 8.58
N LEU A 219 5.81 20.91 8.32
CA LEU A 219 5.83 19.87 9.34
C LEU A 219 7.20 19.19 9.44
N CYS A 220 7.53 18.66 10.61
CA CYS A 220 8.72 17.82 10.77
C CYS A 220 8.32 16.44 11.28
N ILE A 221 8.99 15.43 10.72
CA ILE A 221 8.95 14.03 11.16
C ILE A 221 10.38 13.52 11.38
N THR A 222 10.53 12.39 12.05
CA THR A 222 11.84 11.76 12.24
C THR A 222 11.73 10.24 12.24
N ASP A 223 12.83 9.57 11.90
CA ASP A 223 12.93 8.12 12.05
C ASP A 223 12.86 7.69 13.52
N VAL A 224 12.31 6.49 13.73
CA VAL A 224 12.44 5.73 14.98
C VAL A 224 13.05 4.35 14.73
N VAL A 225 14.02 3.98 15.57
CA VAL A 225 14.75 2.70 15.46
C VAL A 225 14.42 1.81 16.66
N TYR A 226 13.64 0.76 16.44
CA TYR A 226 13.25 -0.19 17.50
C TYR A 226 14.05 -1.49 17.49
N ASN A 227 14.68 -1.83 16.36
CA ASN A 227 15.27 -3.16 16.16
C ASN A 227 16.63 -3.33 16.82
N HIS A 228 17.39 -2.24 16.97
CA HIS A 228 18.79 -2.29 17.37
C HIS A 228 19.25 -1.02 18.11
N THR A 229 20.42 -1.11 18.74
CA THR A 229 21.15 -0.01 19.37
C THR A 229 22.63 -0.15 19.07
N ALA A 230 23.43 0.91 19.16
CA ALA A 230 24.87 0.82 18.94
C ALA A 230 25.53 -0.18 19.90
N ALA A 231 26.45 -0.98 19.39
CA ALA A 231 27.17 -2.00 20.16
C ALA A 231 28.02 -1.40 21.30
N ASN A 232 28.35 -0.10 21.22
CA ASN A 232 29.09 0.62 22.23
C ASN A 232 28.21 1.40 23.23
N SER A 233 26.88 1.23 23.19
CA SER A 233 25.96 1.92 24.11
C SER A 233 26.35 1.67 25.57
N LYS A 234 26.24 2.69 26.43
CA LYS A 234 26.55 2.50 27.86
C LYS A 234 25.48 1.67 28.54
N TRP A 235 24.22 2.01 28.30
CA TRP A 235 23.06 1.36 28.90
C TRP A 235 22.96 -0.12 28.52
N ILE A 236 23.36 -0.53 27.30
CA ILE A 236 23.34 -1.96 26.91
C ILE A 236 24.39 -2.79 27.67
N ARG A 237 25.47 -2.17 28.16
CA ARG A 237 26.44 -2.83 29.04
C ARG A 237 25.91 -2.97 30.46
N GLU A 238 25.15 -1.98 30.92
CA GLU A 238 24.49 -2.00 32.24
C GLU A 238 23.29 -2.97 32.23
N HIS A 239 22.61 -3.10 31.09
CA HIS A 239 21.43 -3.94 30.86
C HIS A 239 21.62 -4.94 29.70
N PRO A 240 22.56 -5.90 29.81
CA PRO A 240 22.86 -6.87 28.75
C PRO A 240 21.69 -7.81 28.43
N GLU A 241 20.69 -7.92 29.31
CA GLU A 241 19.46 -8.69 29.08
C GLU A 241 18.57 -8.13 27.96
N CYS A 242 18.80 -6.86 27.58
CA CYS A 242 18.08 -6.17 26.51
C CYS A 242 18.54 -6.59 25.10
N GLY A 243 19.67 -7.28 24.97
CA GLY A 243 20.08 -7.92 23.72
C GLY A 243 19.96 -9.44 23.77
N TYR A 244 20.05 -10.09 22.61
CA TYR A 244 20.20 -11.55 22.54
C TYR A 244 21.63 -11.90 22.95
N ASN A 245 21.80 -12.65 24.05
CA ASN A 245 23.09 -13.06 24.58
C ASN A 245 23.11 -14.55 24.92
N LEU A 246 24.27 -15.09 25.31
CA LEU A 246 24.42 -16.53 25.53
C LEU A 246 23.75 -17.05 26.83
N VAL A 247 23.24 -16.16 27.68
CA VAL A 247 22.50 -16.51 28.90
C VAL A 247 21.01 -16.60 28.63
N ASN A 248 20.42 -15.55 28.04
CA ASN A 248 18.99 -15.49 27.73
C ASN A 248 18.62 -16.19 26.40
N SER A 249 19.61 -16.40 25.51
CA SER A 249 19.45 -16.99 24.18
C SER A 249 20.51 -18.08 23.97
N PRO A 250 20.51 -19.16 24.78
CA PRO A 250 21.55 -20.19 24.78
C PRO A 250 21.70 -20.94 23.45
N HIS A 251 20.66 -20.95 22.60
CA HIS A 251 20.71 -21.51 21.25
C HIS A 251 21.74 -20.83 20.34
N LEU A 252 22.20 -19.62 20.69
CA LEU A 252 23.23 -18.88 19.95
C LEU A 252 24.66 -19.31 20.31
N LYS A 253 24.87 -20.15 21.34
CA LYS A 253 26.23 -20.59 21.75
C LYS A 253 27.03 -21.22 20.60
N PRO A 254 26.49 -22.16 19.79
CA PRO A 254 27.24 -22.74 18.67
C PRO A 254 27.65 -21.68 17.63
N ALA A 255 26.79 -20.69 17.37
CA ALA A 255 27.07 -19.61 16.45
C ALA A 255 28.16 -18.66 16.97
N TRP A 256 28.15 -18.34 18.27
CA TRP A 256 29.19 -17.53 18.89
C TRP A 256 30.56 -18.23 18.88
N VAL A 257 30.60 -19.54 19.13
CA VAL A 257 31.83 -20.35 19.02
C VAL A 257 32.42 -20.24 17.61
N LEU A 258 31.57 -20.35 16.58
CA LEU A 258 31.98 -20.19 15.19
C LEU A 258 32.49 -18.77 14.91
N ASP A 259 31.78 -17.73 15.37
CA ASP A 259 32.18 -16.33 15.19
C ASP A 259 33.55 -16.03 15.80
N ARG A 260 33.82 -16.53 17.02
CA ARG A 260 35.15 -16.43 17.64
C ARG A 260 36.22 -17.16 16.84
N ALA A 261 35.94 -18.37 16.37
CA ALA A 261 36.92 -19.12 15.58
C ALA A 261 37.27 -18.43 14.25
N ILE A 262 36.29 -17.80 13.59
CA ILE A 262 36.51 -16.99 12.38
C ILE A 262 37.32 -15.73 12.67
N TRP A 263 37.13 -15.11 13.84
CA TRP A 263 37.97 -13.99 14.28
C TRP A 263 39.43 -14.39 14.50
N HIS A 264 39.68 -15.55 15.12
CA HIS A 264 41.03 -16.09 15.25
C HIS A 264 41.65 -16.42 13.89
N LEU A 265 40.88 -17.01 12.97
CA LEU A 265 41.30 -17.19 11.58
C LEU A 265 41.65 -15.84 10.91
N THR A 266 40.86 -14.80 11.14
CA THR A 266 41.15 -13.44 10.64
C THR A 266 42.50 -12.93 11.15
N CYS A 267 42.79 -13.11 12.45
CA CYS A 267 44.07 -12.69 13.03
C CYS A 267 45.24 -13.48 12.43
N ASP A 268 45.09 -14.80 12.30
CA ASP A 268 46.12 -15.65 11.71
C ASP A 268 46.38 -15.33 10.23
N LEU A 269 45.33 -14.97 9.48
CA LEU A 269 45.44 -14.52 8.10
C LEU A 269 46.13 -13.16 7.98
N ALA A 270 45.82 -12.22 8.87
CA ALA A 270 46.47 -10.91 8.91
C ALA A 270 47.97 -11.01 9.25
N GLU A 271 48.39 -12.11 9.87
CA GLU A 271 49.77 -12.47 10.17
C GLU A 271 50.38 -13.44 9.13
N ASP A 272 49.70 -13.64 7.99
CA ASP A 272 50.13 -14.48 6.86
C ASP A 272 50.44 -15.96 7.21
N LYS A 273 49.85 -16.50 8.29
CA LYS A 273 50.12 -17.88 8.74
C LYS A 273 49.64 -18.98 7.78
N TYR A 274 48.76 -18.65 6.83
CA TYR A 274 48.21 -19.61 5.85
C TYR A 274 48.76 -19.43 4.42
N VAL A 275 49.79 -18.59 4.22
CA VAL A 275 50.39 -18.35 2.90
C VAL A 275 50.87 -19.64 2.25
N ASP A 276 51.53 -20.52 3.01
CA ASP A 276 52.03 -21.82 2.52
C ASP A 276 50.92 -22.78 2.07
N ARG A 277 49.66 -22.50 2.45
CA ARG A 277 48.46 -23.24 2.03
C ARG A 277 47.68 -22.51 0.94
N GLY A 278 48.28 -21.47 0.34
CA GLY A 278 47.68 -20.71 -0.75
C GLY A 278 46.63 -19.69 -0.32
N LEU A 279 46.63 -19.29 0.96
CA LEU A 279 45.69 -18.30 1.50
C LEU A 279 46.44 -17.12 2.16
N PRO A 280 46.84 -16.11 1.37
CA PRO A 280 47.44 -14.88 1.90
C PRO A 280 46.39 -13.91 2.46
N ALA A 281 46.83 -12.88 3.20
CA ALA A 281 45.95 -11.80 3.64
C ALA A 281 45.23 -11.08 2.48
N LEU A 282 45.87 -10.97 1.30
CA LEU A 282 45.31 -10.34 0.11
C LEU A 282 44.55 -11.34 -0.78
N ILE A 283 43.22 -11.29 -0.75
CA ILE A 283 42.35 -12.22 -1.49
C ILE A 283 42.03 -11.62 -2.87
N GLN A 284 42.42 -12.31 -3.95
CA GLN A 284 42.31 -11.80 -5.33
C GLN A 284 41.85 -12.83 -6.38
N SER A 285 41.66 -14.10 -6.00
CA SER A 285 41.37 -15.16 -6.97
C SER A 285 40.47 -16.26 -6.39
N ASP A 286 39.81 -17.00 -7.28
CA ASP A 286 39.01 -18.18 -6.91
C ASP A 286 39.84 -19.26 -6.19
N ARG A 287 41.15 -19.32 -6.46
CA ARG A 287 42.06 -20.24 -5.74
C ARG A 287 42.12 -19.90 -4.25
N HIS A 288 42.16 -18.60 -3.90
CA HIS A 288 42.15 -18.17 -2.51
C HIS A 288 40.79 -18.49 -1.87
N LEU A 289 39.67 -18.34 -2.60
CA LEU A 289 38.33 -18.72 -2.10
C LEU A 289 38.23 -20.21 -1.77
N ASN A 290 38.78 -21.07 -2.63
CA ASN A 290 38.86 -22.51 -2.36
C ASN A 290 39.78 -22.84 -1.18
N ALA A 291 40.88 -22.08 -1.01
CA ALA A 291 41.74 -22.22 0.16
C ALA A 291 41.02 -21.84 1.46
N ILE A 292 40.17 -20.80 1.46
CA ILE A 292 39.30 -20.44 2.61
C ILE A 292 38.40 -21.63 2.96
N ARG A 293 37.73 -22.23 1.97
CA ARG A 293 36.88 -23.42 2.19
C ARG A 293 37.68 -24.57 2.80
N SER A 294 38.87 -24.83 2.28
CA SER A 294 39.75 -25.88 2.78
C SER A 294 40.15 -25.66 4.23
N VAL A 295 40.56 -24.44 4.60
CA VAL A 295 40.93 -24.06 5.97
C VAL A 295 39.73 -24.17 6.93
N LEU A 296 38.54 -23.73 6.51
CA LEU A 296 37.32 -23.88 7.31
C LEU A 296 37.03 -25.36 7.62
N TRP A 297 37.11 -26.23 6.61
CA TRP A 297 36.81 -27.66 6.76
C TRP A 297 37.88 -28.47 7.49
N GLN A 298 39.16 -28.14 7.30
CA GLN A 298 40.28 -28.92 7.83
C GLN A 298 40.70 -28.44 9.23
N ASP A 299 40.63 -27.14 9.50
CA ASP A 299 41.21 -26.57 10.72
C ASP A 299 40.16 -26.00 11.67
N VAL A 300 39.17 -25.28 11.14
CA VAL A 300 38.19 -24.56 11.96
C VAL A 300 37.12 -25.50 12.50
N PHE A 301 36.33 -26.12 11.62
CA PHE A 301 35.19 -26.97 12.01
C PHE A 301 35.57 -28.17 12.90
N PRO A 302 36.66 -28.91 12.62
CA PRO A 302 37.07 -30.03 13.47
C PRO A 302 37.55 -29.60 14.85
N ARG A 303 38.15 -28.41 14.97
CA ARG A 303 38.63 -27.86 16.25
C ARG A 303 37.48 -27.44 17.16
N ILE A 304 36.43 -26.82 16.62
CA ILE A 304 35.32 -26.27 17.42
C ILE A 304 34.20 -27.27 17.70
N LYS A 305 34.13 -28.40 16.98
CA LYS A 305 33.21 -29.52 17.22
C LYS A 305 31.75 -29.10 17.49
N LEU A 306 31.14 -28.32 16.59
CA LEU A 306 29.80 -27.75 16.82
C LEU A 306 28.69 -28.80 17.00
N TRP A 307 28.85 -29.99 16.44
CA TRP A 307 27.88 -31.08 16.54
C TRP A 307 27.65 -31.55 17.99
N GLU A 308 28.63 -31.38 18.87
CA GLU A 308 28.53 -31.80 20.28
C GLU A 308 27.40 -31.05 21.01
N PHE A 309 27.04 -29.84 20.58
CA PHE A 309 25.90 -29.08 21.13
C PHE A 309 24.53 -29.70 20.82
N PHE A 310 24.47 -30.65 19.89
CA PHE A 310 23.24 -31.27 19.38
C PHE A 310 23.18 -32.77 19.65
N GLN A 311 24.22 -33.35 20.24
CA GLN A 311 24.34 -34.78 20.50
C GLN A 311 24.06 -35.14 21.97
N VAL A 312 23.68 -36.39 22.18
CA VAL A 312 23.46 -37.00 23.50
C VAL A 312 24.75 -37.65 23.99
N ASP A 313 25.06 -37.53 25.28
CA ASP A 313 26.07 -38.38 25.92
C ASP A 313 25.57 -39.83 25.97
N VAL A 314 26.08 -40.65 25.05
CA VAL A 314 25.64 -42.04 24.86
C VAL A 314 25.86 -42.86 26.12
N GLU A 315 27.04 -42.77 26.73
CA GLU A 315 27.37 -43.62 27.88
C GLU A 315 26.57 -43.23 29.12
N LYS A 316 26.38 -41.93 29.34
CA LYS A 316 25.52 -41.44 30.42
C LYS A 316 24.06 -41.86 30.24
N ALA A 317 23.53 -41.74 29.02
CA ALA A 317 22.15 -42.14 28.72
C ALA A 317 21.95 -43.65 28.88
N VAL A 318 22.90 -44.47 28.41
CA VAL A 318 22.85 -45.93 28.55
C VAL A 318 22.96 -46.35 30.03
N ALA A 319 23.80 -45.69 30.83
CA ALA A 319 23.88 -45.94 32.27
C ALA A 319 22.55 -45.63 33.00
N GLN A 320 21.89 -44.53 32.64
CA GLN A 320 20.57 -44.18 33.17
C GLN A 320 19.52 -45.22 32.75
N PHE A 321 19.52 -45.62 31.48
CA PHE A 321 18.63 -46.65 30.95
C PHE A 321 18.81 -48.00 31.66
N ARG A 322 20.06 -48.44 31.87
CA ARG A 322 20.41 -49.67 32.61
C ARG A 322 19.84 -49.65 34.03
N THR A 323 19.97 -48.52 34.73
CA THR A 323 19.43 -48.34 36.10
C THR A 323 17.89 -48.45 36.12
N LEU A 324 17.21 -47.91 35.11
CA LEU A 324 15.75 -47.98 35.00
C LEU A 324 15.25 -49.40 34.68
N LEU A 325 15.97 -50.16 33.86
CA LEU A 325 15.67 -51.58 33.60
C LEU A 325 15.82 -52.44 34.86
N GLN A 326 16.89 -52.20 35.64
CA GLN A 326 17.17 -52.96 36.87
C GLN A 326 16.20 -52.66 38.01
N SER A 327 15.61 -51.47 38.04
CA SER A 327 14.63 -51.06 39.07
C SER A 327 13.19 -51.54 38.79
N GLY A 328 12.94 -52.23 37.69
CA GLY A 328 11.62 -52.83 37.39
C GLY A 328 10.53 -51.81 37.05
N SER A 329 10.90 -50.65 36.50
CA SER A 329 9.97 -49.57 36.15
C SER A 329 8.88 -50.06 35.17
N LYS A 330 7.61 -50.07 35.59
CA LYS A 330 6.48 -50.50 34.75
C LYS A 330 6.14 -49.43 33.71
N VAL A 331 6.27 -49.78 32.43
CA VAL A 331 5.92 -48.91 31.30
C VAL A 331 4.43 -49.02 30.99
N ASP A 332 3.73 -47.88 30.95
CA ASP A 332 2.33 -47.79 30.49
C ASP A 332 2.25 -47.90 28.96
N LYS A 333 2.02 -49.13 28.47
CA LYS A 333 1.93 -49.46 27.04
C LYS A 333 0.83 -48.70 26.29
N SER A 334 -0.13 -48.09 26.99
CA SER A 334 -1.24 -47.36 26.36
C SER A 334 -0.81 -46.02 25.72
N LYS A 335 0.32 -45.45 26.12
CA LYS A 335 0.84 -44.14 25.65
C LYS A 335 1.78 -44.20 24.44
N LEU A 336 1.95 -45.38 23.82
CA LEU A 336 3.11 -45.70 22.98
C LEU A 336 2.81 -46.05 21.51
N LYS A 337 1.55 -45.99 21.04
CA LYS A 337 1.25 -46.21 19.62
C LYS A 337 1.87 -45.10 18.77
N GLY A 338 2.97 -45.43 18.07
CA GLY A 338 3.55 -44.62 16.98
C GLY A 338 4.65 -43.62 17.34
N LYS A 339 5.24 -43.65 18.54
CA LYS A 339 6.32 -42.70 18.92
C LYS A 339 7.72 -43.24 18.62
N GLN A 340 8.51 -42.50 17.83
CA GLN A 340 9.94 -42.73 17.60
C GLN A 340 10.80 -42.08 18.70
N LEU A 341 11.94 -42.68 19.06
CA LEU A 341 12.93 -42.08 19.94
C LEU A 341 13.55 -40.83 19.27
N ARG A 342 13.45 -39.67 19.92
CA ARG A 342 13.97 -38.38 19.40
C ARG A 342 14.85 -37.70 20.45
N ILE A 343 15.82 -36.93 19.97
CA ILE A 343 16.63 -36.05 20.80
C ILE A 343 15.79 -34.90 21.33
N ILE A 344 15.97 -34.62 22.62
CA ILE A 344 15.46 -33.45 23.33
C ILE A 344 16.65 -32.51 23.54
N GLN A 345 16.58 -31.33 22.92
CA GLN A 345 17.63 -30.32 22.98
C GLN A 345 17.84 -29.84 24.44
N ASP A 346 19.11 -29.75 24.87
CA ASP A 346 19.46 -29.14 26.16
C ASP A 346 19.07 -27.66 26.12
N PRO A 347 18.19 -27.18 27.04
CA PRO A 347 17.80 -25.77 27.06
C PRO A 347 18.99 -24.84 27.26
N ASN A 348 20.10 -25.32 27.84
CA ASN A 348 21.33 -24.54 28.04
C ASN A 348 22.36 -24.69 26.92
N TYR A 349 22.09 -25.53 25.90
CA TYR A 349 23.01 -25.82 24.80
C TYR A 349 24.43 -26.13 25.30
N ARG A 350 24.57 -27.14 26.16
CA ARG A 350 25.87 -27.69 26.57
C ARG A 350 26.29 -28.80 25.61
N ARG A 351 27.61 -28.97 25.44
CA ARG A 351 28.17 -30.10 24.70
C ARG A 351 27.75 -31.42 25.35
N TYR A 352 27.25 -32.35 24.53
CA TYR A 352 26.63 -33.61 24.91
C TYR A 352 25.51 -33.47 25.95
N GLY A 353 24.88 -32.29 26.03
CA GLY A 353 23.85 -31.97 27.02
C GLY A 353 22.47 -32.52 26.65
N ASN A 354 22.26 -32.89 25.39
CA ASN A 354 20.96 -33.35 24.91
C ASN A 354 20.58 -34.69 25.56
N THR A 355 19.27 -34.94 25.63
CA THR A 355 18.73 -36.16 26.25
C THR A 355 17.71 -36.83 25.33
N VAL A 356 17.19 -37.98 25.74
CA VAL A 356 16.07 -38.66 25.08
C VAL A 356 15.01 -39.03 26.11
N ASP A 357 13.76 -39.20 25.69
CA ASP A 357 12.70 -39.66 26.58
C ASP A 357 12.93 -41.13 26.98
N MET A 358 13.29 -41.34 28.25
CA MET A 358 13.58 -42.65 28.80
C MET A 358 12.35 -43.57 28.83
N ASN A 359 11.13 -43.03 28.89
CA ASN A 359 9.92 -43.86 28.82
C ASN A 359 9.75 -44.45 27.41
N SER A 360 10.01 -43.64 26.38
CA SER A 360 10.04 -44.10 25.00
C SER A 360 11.16 -45.12 24.78
N ALA A 361 12.34 -44.92 25.36
CA ALA A 361 13.44 -45.89 25.30
C ALA A 361 13.06 -47.24 25.92
N LEU A 362 12.49 -47.26 27.13
CA LEU A 362 12.06 -48.48 27.82
C LEU A 362 10.96 -49.24 27.10
N ALA A 363 10.15 -48.53 26.32
CA ALA A 363 9.10 -49.13 25.50
C ALA A 363 9.61 -49.74 24.19
N LEU A 364 10.62 -49.12 23.58
CA LEU A 364 11.18 -49.53 22.29
C LEU A 364 12.19 -50.68 22.45
N PHE A 365 12.94 -50.70 23.55
CA PHE A 365 13.98 -51.67 23.82
C PHE A 365 13.58 -52.56 25.00
N ILE A 366 12.72 -53.55 24.75
CA ILE A 366 12.12 -54.42 25.78
C ILE A 366 13.03 -55.63 26.07
N PRO A 367 13.43 -55.87 27.33
CA PRO A 367 14.17 -57.07 27.70
C PRO A 367 13.30 -58.32 27.63
N HIS A 368 13.81 -59.37 26.98
CA HIS A 368 13.16 -60.69 26.91
C HIS A 368 13.48 -61.52 28.17
N GLY A 369 13.26 -60.92 29.36
CA GLY A 369 13.57 -61.50 30.68
C GLY A 369 14.48 -60.60 31.54
N ASN A 370 14.55 -60.85 32.85
CA ASN A 370 15.34 -60.03 33.80
C ASN A 370 16.78 -60.57 34.02
N SER A 371 17.31 -61.39 33.12
CA SER A 371 18.68 -61.90 33.26
C SER A 371 19.69 -60.76 33.00
N PRO A 372 20.88 -60.76 33.65
CA PRO A 372 21.92 -59.77 33.38
C PRO A 372 22.29 -59.67 31.90
N SER A 373 22.25 -60.78 31.17
CA SER A 373 22.50 -60.84 29.72
C SER A 373 21.42 -60.13 28.90
N ALA A 374 20.14 -60.27 29.26
CA ALA A 374 19.03 -59.64 28.54
C ALA A 374 18.99 -58.12 28.75
N VAL A 375 19.39 -57.64 29.94
CA VAL A 375 19.55 -56.21 30.22
C VAL A 375 20.70 -55.63 29.40
N GLU A 376 21.82 -56.34 29.31
CA GLU A 376 22.98 -55.87 28.53
C GLU A 376 22.70 -55.79 27.03
N GLU A 377 21.96 -56.76 26.49
CA GLU A 377 21.52 -56.74 25.09
C GLU A 377 20.65 -55.52 24.76
N CYS A 378 19.69 -55.19 25.64
CA CYS A 378 18.86 -53.99 25.48
C CYS A 378 19.67 -52.69 25.60
N CYS A 379 20.63 -52.64 26.53
CA CYS A 379 21.56 -51.51 26.64
C CYS A 379 22.39 -51.33 25.36
N ASN A 380 22.81 -52.41 24.71
CA ASN A 380 23.55 -52.36 23.44
C ASN A 380 22.67 -51.90 22.27
N TRP A 381 21.42 -52.36 22.17
CA TRP A 381 20.50 -51.84 21.15
C TRP A 381 20.20 -50.35 21.34
N PHE A 382 19.97 -49.92 22.58
CA PHE A 382 19.78 -48.52 22.89
C PHE A 382 21.03 -47.68 22.58
N ARG A 383 22.22 -48.18 22.93
CA ARG A 383 23.52 -47.55 22.60
C ARG A 383 23.65 -47.35 21.08
N ASN A 384 23.45 -48.41 20.29
CA ASN A 384 23.55 -48.34 18.83
C ASN A 384 22.56 -47.33 18.26
N ARG A 385 21.31 -47.31 18.76
CA ARG A 385 20.33 -46.31 18.31
C ARG A 385 20.72 -44.88 18.66
N LEU A 386 21.27 -44.65 19.86
CA LEU A 386 21.77 -43.32 20.23
C LEU A 386 22.97 -42.89 19.37
N GLN A 387 23.86 -43.82 19.02
CA GLN A 387 24.97 -43.56 18.10
C GLN A 387 24.46 -43.20 16.70
N GLU A 388 23.46 -43.91 16.17
CA GLU A 388 22.81 -43.57 14.90
C GLU A 388 22.20 -42.17 14.93
N ILE A 389 21.44 -41.82 15.98
CA ILE A 389 20.82 -40.49 16.07
C ILE A 389 21.88 -39.39 16.24
N ASN A 390 22.97 -39.66 16.98
CA ASN A 390 24.09 -38.73 17.06
C ASN A 390 24.79 -38.54 15.70
N GLU A 391 24.92 -39.59 14.91
CA GLU A 391 25.45 -39.54 13.54
C GLU A 391 24.53 -38.74 12.60
N GLU A 392 23.20 -38.88 12.74
CA GLU A 392 22.23 -38.02 12.04
C GLU A 392 22.45 -36.54 12.39
N ARG A 393 22.62 -36.20 13.69
CA ARG A 393 22.91 -34.82 14.11
C ARG A 393 24.26 -34.31 13.62
N TYR A 394 25.25 -35.19 13.51
CA TYR A 394 26.56 -34.85 12.95
C TYR A 394 26.42 -34.45 11.47
N LYS A 395 25.65 -35.22 10.69
CA LYS A 395 25.34 -34.90 9.28
C LYS A 395 24.53 -33.61 9.13
N ASP A 396 23.52 -33.39 9.97
CA ASP A 396 22.77 -32.12 10.00
C ASP A 396 23.71 -30.92 10.24
N MET A 397 24.67 -31.07 11.15
CA MET A 397 25.67 -30.03 11.42
C MET A 397 26.62 -29.83 10.25
N GLN A 398 27.06 -30.88 9.57
CA GLN A 398 27.88 -30.76 8.35
C GLN A 398 27.16 -29.92 7.29
N TYR A 399 25.85 -30.14 7.10
CA TYR A 399 25.06 -29.31 6.19
C TYR A 399 25.05 -27.83 6.63
N HIS A 400 24.87 -27.53 7.93
CA HIS A 400 24.93 -26.14 8.42
C HIS A 400 26.33 -25.51 8.28
N GLN A 401 27.39 -26.29 8.46
CA GLN A 401 28.77 -25.86 8.24
C GLN A 401 29.05 -25.55 6.77
N GLU A 402 28.48 -26.33 5.86
CA GLU A 402 28.54 -26.05 4.42
C GLU A 402 27.87 -24.72 4.07
N GLN A 403 26.66 -24.46 4.60
CA GLN A 403 25.99 -23.17 4.42
C GLN A 403 26.81 -22.01 5.00
N ALA A 404 27.37 -22.19 6.20
CA ALA A 404 28.27 -21.19 6.79
C ALA A 404 29.48 -20.89 5.91
N ALA A 405 30.14 -21.91 5.37
CA ALA A 405 31.26 -21.72 4.45
C ALA A 405 30.83 -21.00 3.16
N ASN A 406 29.66 -21.31 2.61
CA ASN A 406 29.10 -20.64 1.44
C ASN A 406 28.85 -19.16 1.71
N CYS A 407 28.20 -18.81 2.82
CA CYS A 407 27.93 -17.42 3.17
C CYS A 407 29.21 -16.63 3.47
N ILE A 408 30.18 -17.23 4.18
CA ILE A 408 31.48 -16.60 4.42
C ILE A 408 32.18 -16.28 3.11
N VAL A 409 32.28 -17.25 2.19
CA VAL A 409 32.90 -17.05 0.89
C VAL A 409 32.13 -16.03 0.05
N GLY A 410 30.80 -16.09 0.04
CA GLY A 410 29.97 -15.12 -0.66
C GLY A 410 30.17 -13.68 -0.17
N ASN A 411 30.28 -13.48 1.15
CA ASN A 411 30.58 -12.19 1.72
C ASN A 411 32.01 -11.72 1.35
N VAL A 412 33.01 -12.61 1.39
CA VAL A 412 34.38 -12.29 0.93
C VAL A 412 34.41 -11.89 -0.54
N VAL A 413 33.66 -12.60 -1.39
CA VAL A 413 33.52 -12.25 -2.82
C VAL A 413 32.97 -10.84 -2.96
N TYR A 414 31.87 -10.52 -2.28
CA TYR A 414 31.28 -9.18 -2.33
C TYR A 414 32.26 -8.12 -1.80
N GLU A 415 32.82 -8.29 -0.60
CA GLU A 415 33.63 -7.26 0.05
C GLU A 415 34.98 -6.99 -0.61
N ARG A 416 35.53 -7.94 -1.37
CA ARG A 416 36.91 -7.86 -1.90
C ARG A 416 37.03 -8.06 -3.41
N LEU A 417 36.19 -8.88 -4.03
CA LEU A 417 36.34 -9.28 -5.43
C LEU A 417 35.31 -8.64 -6.36
N ALA A 418 34.05 -8.53 -5.94
CA ALA A 418 32.97 -7.98 -6.75
C ALA A 418 33.24 -6.52 -7.13
N ASP A 419 33.02 -6.15 -8.39
CA ASP A 419 33.29 -4.79 -8.88
C ASP A 419 32.38 -3.73 -8.25
N HIS A 420 31.14 -4.12 -7.95
CA HIS A 420 30.17 -3.31 -7.22
C HIS A 420 30.30 -3.41 -5.68
N GLY A 421 31.32 -4.12 -5.19
CA GLY A 421 31.58 -4.28 -3.76
C GLY A 421 32.54 -3.20 -3.20
N PRO A 422 32.70 -3.11 -1.88
CA PRO A 422 33.51 -2.07 -1.22
C PRO A 422 35.03 -2.19 -1.43
N LYS A 423 35.53 -3.28 -2.02
CA LYS A 423 36.97 -3.54 -2.30
C LYS A 423 37.89 -3.26 -1.10
N LEU A 424 37.60 -3.86 0.06
CA LEU A 424 38.25 -3.59 1.35
C LEU A 424 39.77 -3.91 1.43
N GLY A 425 40.36 -4.50 0.38
CA GLY A 425 41.77 -4.85 0.35
C GLY A 425 42.14 -6.05 1.23
N PRO A 426 43.36 -6.11 1.80
CA PRO A 426 43.83 -7.25 2.56
C PRO A 426 43.06 -7.43 3.89
N VAL A 427 42.96 -8.68 4.34
CA VAL A 427 42.40 -9.05 5.63
C VAL A 427 43.27 -8.47 6.75
N THR A 428 42.65 -7.69 7.64
CA THR A 428 43.31 -7.07 8.81
C THR A 428 42.36 -7.07 10.00
N LYS A 429 42.83 -6.73 11.20
CA LYS A 429 41.93 -6.54 12.36
C LYS A 429 40.87 -5.45 12.13
N LYS A 430 41.17 -4.44 11.30
CA LYS A 430 40.24 -3.36 10.95
C LYS A 430 39.25 -3.80 9.86
N HIS A 431 39.72 -4.57 8.88
CA HIS A 431 38.93 -5.12 7.78
C HIS A 431 38.98 -6.66 7.87
N PRO A 432 38.22 -7.27 8.79
CA PRO A 432 38.29 -8.70 9.08
C PRO A 432 37.84 -9.54 7.88
N LEU A 433 38.11 -10.84 7.89
CA LEU A 433 37.72 -11.75 6.80
C LEU A 433 36.21 -11.63 6.50
N VAL A 434 35.41 -11.60 7.55
CA VAL A 434 33.97 -11.30 7.52
C VAL A 434 33.59 -10.52 8.79
N THR A 435 32.48 -9.80 8.74
CA THR A 435 31.94 -9.05 9.89
C THR A 435 31.63 -9.97 11.08
N ARG A 436 32.00 -9.54 12.29
CA ARG A 436 31.68 -10.28 13.54
C ARG A 436 30.19 -10.18 13.86
N TYR A 437 29.59 -11.29 14.27
CA TYR A 437 28.16 -11.38 14.59
C TYR A 437 27.85 -11.09 16.05
N PHE A 438 28.86 -11.10 16.93
CA PHE A 438 28.68 -10.84 18.34
C PHE A 438 29.66 -9.80 18.86
N THR A 439 29.22 -9.08 19.89
CA THR A 439 30.11 -8.26 20.71
C THR A 439 31.07 -9.13 21.53
N PHE A 440 32.30 -8.62 21.71
CA PHE A 440 33.30 -9.22 22.59
C PHE A 440 34.05 -8.09 23.33
N PRO A 441 33.62 -7.70 24.54
CA PRO A 441 34.16 -6.54 25.24
C PRO A 441 35.37 -6.87 26.15
N PHE A 442 35.96 -8.07 26.03
CA PHE A 442 37.06 -8.52 26.86
C PHE A 442 38.38 -8.50 26.09
N ASN A 443 39.50 -8.68 26.81
CA ASN A 443 40.81 -8.82 26.19
C ASN A 443 40.88 -10.11 25.37
N GLU A 444 41.45 -10.01 24.17
CA GLU A 444 41.66 -11.16 23.28
C GLU A 444 42.70 -12.11 23.91
N THR A 445 42.38 -13.40 23.95
CA THR A 445 43.27 -14.45 24.44
C THR A 445 43.22 -15.65 23.49
N THR A 446 43.77 -16.81 23.84
CA THR A 446 43.63 -17.99 22.97
C THR A 446 42.16 -18.39 22.81
N LEU A 447 41.77 -18.95 21.65
CA LEU A 447 40.40 -19.42 21.41
C LEU A 447 39.91 -20.32 22.56
N GLU A 448 40.73 -21.28 23.01
CA GLU A 448 40.40 -22.21 24.08
C GLU A 448 40.04 -21.52 25.40
N GLN A 449 40.76 -20.45 25.76
CA GLN A 449 40.49 -19.66 26.96
C GLN A 449 39.20 -18.84 26.80
N GLU A 450 38.99 -18.23 25.63
CA GLU A 450 37.78 -17.47 25.34
C GLU A 450 36.54 -18.36 25.36
N LEU A 451 36.63 -19.59 24.83
CA LEU A 451 35.52 -20.55 24.85
C LEU A 451 35.08 -20.93 26.27
N GLN A 452 35.93 -20.78 27.29
CA GLN A 452 35.50 -20.99 28.68
C GLN A 452 34.59 -19.87 29.21
N LEU A 453 34.65 -18.67 28.61
CA LEU A 453 33.84 -17.53 29.03
C LEU A 453 32.34 -17.75 28.80
N MET A 454 31.95 -18.58 27.82
CA MET A 454 30.53 -18.89 27.58
C MET A 454 29.88 -19.67 28.73
N HIS A 455 30.68 -20.23 29.64
CA HIS A 455 30.21 -20.93 30.84
C HIS A 455 30.14 -20.04 32.08
N GLN A 456 30.55 -18.76 31.97
CA GLN A 456 30.54 -17.77 33.04
C GLN A 456 29.40 -16.79 32.79
N PRO A 457 28.24 -16.89 33.48
CA PRO A 457 27.05 -16.09 33.16
C PRO A 457 27.29 -14.57 33.20
N ASP A 458 28.16 -14.08 34.09
CA ASP A 458 28.57 -12.68 34.22
C ASP A 458 29.39 -12.16 33.03
N LYS A 459 30.01 -13.07 32.26
CA LYS A 459 30.71 -12.74 31.01
C LYS A 459 29.83 -12.99 29.79
N ALA A 460 29.18 -14.15 29.77
CA ALA A 460 28.37 -14.65 28.67
C ALA A 460 27.17 -13.75 28.33
N CYS A 461 26.65 -13.00 29.31
CA CYS A 461 25.59 -12.01 29.09
C CYS A 461 26.04 -10.84 28.19
N HIS A 462 27.34 -10.55 28.12
CA HIS A 462 27.88 -9.46 27.31
C HIS A 462 28.27 -9.87 25.88
N PHE A 463 28.03 -11.12 25.48
CA PHE A 463 28.18 -11.58 24.10
C PHE A 463 26.87 -11.38 23.34
N LEU A 464 26.59 -10.11 23.04
CA LEU A 464 25.36 -9.67 22.43
C LEU A 464 25.40 -9.87 20.91
N ALA A 465 24.36 -10.47 20.35
CA ALA A 465 24.20 -10.67 18.92
C ALA A 465 23.94 -9.33 18.21
N HIS A 466 24.60 -9.14 17.07
CA HIS A 466 24.38 -8.00 16.20
C HIS A 466 23.12 -8.17 15.35
N ASN A 467 22.51 -7.05 14.96
CA ASN A 467 21.37 -7.04 14.06
C ASN A 467 21.83 -7.01 12.59
N GLY A 468 20.87 -7.10 11.68
CA GLY A 468 21.10 -7.07 10.25
C GLY A 468 19.81 -7.44 9.51
N TRP A 469 19.97 -7.92 8.28
CA TRP A 469 18.88 -8.46 7.48
C TRP A 469 19.31 -9.76 6.80
N VAL A 470 18.33 -10.56 6.40
CA VAL A 470 18.53 -11.88 5.79
C VAL A 470 17.87 -11.86 4.41
N MET A 471 18.60 -12.30 3.39
CA MET A 471 18.06 -12.40 2.03
C MET A 471 16.90 -13.41 2.00
N ALA A 472 15.73 -12.96 1.51
CA ALA A 472 14.55 -13.80 1.27
C ALA A 472 14.02 -14.58 2.51
N ASP A 473 14.16 -14.02 3.71
CA ASP A 473 13.58 -14.58 4.93
C ASP A 473 12.13 -14.12 5.14
N ASP A 474 11.38 -14.86 5.95
CA ASP A 474 10.04 -14.45 6.38
C ASP A 474 10.15 -13.24 7.32
N PRO A 475 9.67 -12.03 6.92
CA PRO A 475 9.79 -10.84 7.73
C PRO A 475 9.03 -10.93 9.05
N LEU A 476 8.01 -11.81 9.15
CA LEU A 476 7.27 -12.03 10.39
C LEU A 476 8.03 -12.90 11.38
N ARG A 477 9.09 -13.59 10.93
CA ARG A 477 9.93 -14.43 11.79
C ARG A 477 11.15 -13.65 12.25
N ASN A 478 11.31 -13.55 13.57
CA ASN A 478 12.52 -13.02 14.14
C ASN A 478 13.67 -14.04 14.05
N PHE A 479 14.64 -13.78 13.17
CA PHE A 479 15.79 -14.64 12.90
C PHE A 479 16.73 -14.87 14.10
N ALA A 480 16.58 -14.15 15.21
CA ALA A 480 17.36 -14.37 16.43
C ALA A 480 16.67 -15.30 17.44
N GLU A 481 15.40 -15.63 17.26
CA GLU A 481 14.64 -16.52 18.15
C GLU A 481 15.01 -18.01 17.94
N PRO A 482 14.75 -18.89 18.93
CA PRO A 482 14.96 -20.33 18.79
C PRO A 482 14.24 -20.91 17.56
N GLY A 483 14.90 -21.85 16.87
CA GLY A 483 14.39 -22.46 15.64
C GLY A 483 14.94 -21.82 14.36
N SER A 484 15.54 -20.63 14.46
CA SER A 484 16.36 -20.04 13.39
C SER A 484 17.81 -20.55 13.46
N ASN A 485 18.41 -20.78 12.28
CA ASN A 485 19.83 -21.14 12.15
C ASN A 485 20.67 -20.03 11.50
N VAL A 486 20.09 -18.83 11.30
CA VAL A 486 20.72 -17.72 10.56
C VAL A 486 22.11 -17.36 11.09
N TYR A 487 22.25 -17.20 12.41
CA TYR A 487 23.55 -16.88 13.03
C TYR A 487 24.56 -18.04 12.90
N LEU A 488 24.10 -19.29 13.02
CA LEU A 488 24.96 -20.48 12.91
C LEU A 488 25.45 -20.68 11.47
N ARG A 489 24.56 -20.48 10.49
CA ARG A 489 24.83 -20.63 9.06
C ARG A 489 25.42 -19.38 8.41
N ARG A 490 25.65 -18.32 9.18
CA ARG A 490 26.24 -17.07 8.67
C ARG A 490 25.40 -16.40 7.57
N GLU A 491 24.09 -16.58 7.59
CA GLU A 491 23.15 -16.08 6.58
C GLU A 491 22.81 -14.58 6.76
N LEU A 492 23.23 -13.98 7.89
CA LEU A 492 22.93 -12.58 8.23
C LEU A 492 23.87 -11.60 7.50
N ILE A 493 23.31 -10.66 6.75
CA ILE A 493 24.02 -9.44 6.36
C ILE A 493 24.08 -8.52 7.59
N CYS A 494 25.16 -8.69 8.35
CA CYS A 494 25.28 -8.18 9.71
C CYS A 494 25.74 -6.72 9.75
N TRP A 495 25.06 -5.91 10.57
CA TRP A 495 25.50 -4.57 10.95
C TRP A 495 26.37 -4.66 12.19
N GLY A 496 27.69 -4.80 11.99
CA GLY A 496 28.65 -5.06 13.06
C GLY A 496 28.78 -3.95 14.12
N ASP A 497 28.15 -2.80 13.91
CA ASP A 497 28.08 -1.68 14.84
C ASP A 497 26.83 -1.68 15.72
N SER A 498 25.87 -2.60 15.48
CA SER A 498 24.53 -2.51 16.03
C SER A 498 24.08 -3.83 16.67
N VAL A 499 23.74 -3.81 17.96
CA VAL A 499 23.21 -4.94 18.74
C VAL A 499 21.71 -5.06 18.53
N LYS A 500 21.23 -6.30 18.30
CA LYS A 500 19.79 -6.60 18.16
C LYS A 500 19.09 -6.59 19.51
N LEU A 501 17.95 -5.90 19.59
CA LEU A 501 17.18 -5.74 20.82
C LEU A 501 16.16 -6.88 21.03
N ARG A 502 16.09 -7.39 22.26
CA ARG A 502 15.29 -8.55 22.67
C ARG A 502 14.11 -8.14 23.55
N TYR A 503 12.99 -7.78 22.92
CA TYR A 503 11.77 -7.40 23.63
C TYR A 503 11.05 -8.57 24.33
N GLY A 504 11.10 -9.77 23.75
CA GLY A 504 10.25 -10.89 24.15
C GLY A 504 8.81 -10.75 23.64
N ASN A 505 7.89 -11.48 24.23
CA ASN A 505 6.47 -11.49 23.84
C ASN A 505 5.65 -10.41 24.55
N LYS A 506 6.12 -9.94 25.72
CA LYS A 506 5.42 -8.97 26.56
C LYS A 506 6.41 -8.10 27.36
N PRO A 507 5.96 -6.94 27.89
CA PRO A 507 6.83 -6.03 28.64
C PRO A 507 7.63 -6.68 29.79
N GLU A 508 7.07 -7.69 30.45
CA GLU A 508 7.72 -8.37 31.58
C GLU A 508 8.96 -9.19 31.18
N ASP A 509 9.09 -9.55 29.90
CA ASP A 509 10.22 -10.36 29.41
C ASP A 509 11.53 -9.55 29.33
N CYS A 510 11.43 -8.21 29.21
CA CYS A 510 12.55 -7.27 29.28
C CYS A 510 12.10 -5.85 29.71
N PRO A 511 11.73 -5.64 30.99
CA PRO A 511 11.04 -4.42 31.42
C PRO A 511 11.79 -3.12 31.13
N TYR A 512 13.12 -3.13 31.28
CA TYR A 512 13.96 -1.96 31.01
C TYR A 512 13.88 -1.54 29.55
N LEU A 513 14.06 -2.48 28.61
CA LEU A 513 14.02 -2.20 27.17
C LEU A 513 12.67 -1.59 26.75
N TRP A 514 11.57 -2.18 27.20
CA TRP A 514 10.23 -1.68 26.90
C TRP A 514 10.02 -0.26 27.44
N ALA A 515 10.43 0.01 28.69
CA ALA A 515 10.32 1.33 29.29
C ALA A 515 11.20 2.38 28.58
N HIS A 516 12.44 2.00 28.23
CA HIS A 516 13.40 2.85 27.53
C HIS A 516 12.90 3.23 26.13
N MET A 517 12.42 2.25 25.36
CA MET A 517 11.91 2.47 24.01
C MET A 517 10.58 3.20 24.00
N LYS A 518 9.68 2.90 24.94
CA LYS A 518 8.46 3.70 25.13
C LYS A 518 8.79 5.16 25.41
N LYS A 519 9.79 5.43 26.25
CA LYS A 519 10.20 6.81 26.56
C LYS A 519 10.78 7.52 25.34
N TYR A 520 11.62 6.83 24.57
CA TYR A 520 12.13 7.32 23.29
C TYR A 520 10.98 7.68 22.32
N THR A 521 10.00 6.79 22.17
CA THR A 521 8.82 7.03 21.33
C THR A 521 8.00 8.23 21.80
N GLU A 522 7.75 8.36 23.11
CA GLU A 522 7.03 9.49 23.68
C GLU A 522 7.75 10.84 23.46
N ILE A 523 9.08 10.88 23.62
CA ILE A 523 9.89 12.08 23.36
C ILE A 523 9.75 12.49 21.89
N THR A 524 9.85 11.52 20.99
CA THR A 524 9.71 11.74 19.55
C THR A 524 8.30 12.25 19.20
N ALA A 525 7.24 11.60 19.70
CA ALA A 525 5.85 11.98 19.43
C ALA A 525 5.49 13.37 19.96
N LYS A 526 6.12 13.77 21.08
CA LYS A 526 5.93 15.09 21.68
C LYS A 526 6.39 16.19 20.73
N HIS A 527 7.55 16.03 20.10
CA HIS A 527 8.19 17.11 19.33
C HIS A 527 7.87 17.08 17.83
N PHE A 528 7.63 15.90 17.24
CA PHE A 528 7.42 15.75 15.81
C PHE A 528 5.96 15.45 15.47
N SER A 529 5.54 15.84 14.26
CA SER A 529 4.16 15.61 13.78
C SER A 529 3.93 14.17 13.29
N GLY A 530 5.01 13.41 13.12
CA GLY A 530 4.98 12.06 12.61
C GLY A 530 6.32 11.34 12.80
N MET A 531 6.33 10.06 12.43
CA MET A 531 7.50 9.19 12.52
C MET A 531 7.62 8.34 11.25
N ARG A 532 8.86 8.07 10.83
CA ARG A 532 9.18 7.00 9.88
C ARG A 532 9.68 5.78 10.66
N LEU A 533 9.09 4.62 10.40
CA LEU A 533 9.48 3.35 11.01
C LEU A 533 10.61 2.72 10.19
N ASP A 534 11.84 2.84 10.69
CA ASP A 534 13.01 2.20 10.07
C ASP A 534 12.87 0.67 10.14
N ASN A 535 13.07 0.01 8.99
CA ASN A 535 13.01 -1.43 8.86
C ASN A 535 11.78 -2.04 9.58
N CYS A 536 10.60 -1.47 9.30
CA CYS A 536 9.35 -1.78 9.99
C CYS A 536 9.00 -3.28 9.90
N HIS A 537 9.25 -3.90 8.75
CA HIS A 537 8.98 -5.31 8.51
C HIS A 537 9.79 -6.24 9.42
N SER A 538 10.98 -5.83 9.88
CA SER A 538 11.79 -6.59 10.85
C SER A 538 11.45 -6.30 12.31
N THR A 539 10.54 -5.34 12.57
CA THR A 539 10.09 -5.00 13.92
C THR A 539 8.95 -5.94 14.31
N PRO A 540 9.05 -6.66 15.45
CA PRO A 540 7.95 -7.50 15.90
C PRO A 540 6.65 -6.69 16.04
N LEU A 541 5.57 -7.21 15.46
CA LEU A 541 4.36 -6.42 15.26
C LEU A 541 3.73 -5.94 16.57
N HIS A 542 3.77 -6.77 17.63
CA HIS A 542 3.29 -6.38 18.97
C HIS A 542 4.13 -5.27 19.59
N VAL A 543 5.43 -5.20 19.32
CA VAL A 543 6.31 -4.11 19.78
C VAL A 543 5.90 -2.82 19.07
N ALA A 544 5.78 -2.84 17.74
CA ALA A 544 5.39 -1.67 16.97
C ALA A 544 3.98 -1.18 17.33
N GLU A 545 3.02 -2.08 17.58
CA GLU A 545 1.66 -1.75 18.02
C GLU A 545 1.67 -0.97 19.35
N GLU A 546 2.44 -1.42 20.33
CA GLU A 546 2.56 -0.77 21.64
C GLU A 546 3.29 0.58 21.56
N MET A 547 4.39 0.66 20.81
CA MET A 547 5.12 1.92 20.63
C MET A 547 4.26 2.96 19.92
N LEU A 548 3.55 2.58 18.85
CA LEU A 548 2.64 3.50 18.17
C LEU A 548 1.42 3.87 19.02
N ALA A 549 0.92 2.97 19.88
CA ALA A 549 -0.13 3.32 20.83
C ALA A 549 0.37 4.38 21.82
N ALA A 550 1.58 4.23 22.37
CA ALA A 550 2.21 5.24 23.22
C ALA A 550 2.41 6.58 22.48
N ALA A 551 2.87 6.53 21.22
CA ALA A 551 3.03 7.70 20.38
C ALA A 551 1.70 8.44 20.13
N ARG A 552 0.63 7.70 19.82
CA ARG A 552 -0.71 8.25 19.55
C ARG A 552 -1.40 8.78 20.80
N ALA A 553 -1.11 8.21 21.97
CA ALA A 553 -1.57 8.77 23.24
C ALA A 553 -0.99 10.17 23.48
N VAL A 554 0.26 10.42 23.06
CA VAL A 554 0.87 11.76 23.07
C VAL A 554 0.35 12.64 21.93
N ARG A 555 0.18 12.07 20.73
CA ARG A 555 -0.24 12.79 19.52
C ARG A 555 -1.28 11.98 18.73
N PRO A 556 -2.58 12.22 18.92
CA PRO A 556 -3.64 11.43 18.26
C PRO A 556 -3.58 11.44 16.72
N ASN A 557 -3.21 12.57 16.12
CA ASN A 557 -3.04 12.73 14.67
C ASN A 557 -1.60 12.46 14.21
N LEU A 558 -0.90 11.52 14.83
CA LEU A 558 0.46 11.15 14.44
C LEU A 558 0.47 10.60 13.01
N TYR A 559 1.23 11.25 12.13
CA TYR A 559 1.51 10.73 10.80
C TYR A 559 2.55 9.61 10.89
N VAL A 560 2.23 8.42 10.36
CA VAL A 560 3.13 7.27 10.42
C VAL A 560 3.48 6.84 9.01
N ILE A 561 4.77 6.81 8.72
CA ILE A 561 5.30 6.30 7.45
C ILE A 561 6.08 5.05 7.76
N ALA A 562 6.00 4.05 6.89
CA ALA A 562 6.86 2.88 6.97
C ALA A 562 7.53 2.64 5.63
N GLU A 563 8.78 2.21 5.73
CA GLU A 563 9.44 1.50 4.65
C GLU A 563 9.12 0.01 4.81
N LEU A 564 8.14 -0.42 4.04
CA LEU A 564 7.97 -1.82 3.73
C LEU A 564 8.59 -1.96 2.36
N PHE A 565 9.74 -2.61 2.30
CA PHE A 565 10.29 -3.05 1.05
C PHE A 565 9.20 -3.95 0.44
N THR A 566 8.57 -3.57 -0.68
CA THR A 566 7.58 -4.38 -1.43
C THR A 566 8.13 -4.78 -2.80
N GLY A 567 8.00 -6.05 -3.18
CA GLY A 567 8.56 -6.58 -4.42
C GLY A 567 7.93 -5.90 -5.63
N SER A 568 8.71 -5.66 -6.69
CA SER A 568 8.10 -5.30 -7.96
C SER A 568 7.35 -6.51 -8.51
N GLU A 569 6.27 -6.29 -9.26
CA GLU A 569 5.52 -7.34 -9.98
C GLU A 569 6.41 -8.11 -10.99
N LEU A 570 7.55 -7.51 -11.36
CA LEU A 570 8.60 -8.15 -12.13
C LEU A 570 9.23 -9.31 -11.34
N ILE A 571 9.36 -9.18 -10.02
CA ILE A 571 9.81 -10.25 -9.11
C ILE A 571 8.77 -11.38 -9.06
N ASP A 572 7.46 -11.09 -9.07
CA ASP A 572 6.42 -12.13 -9.10
C ASP A 572 6.40 -12.92 -10.42
N ASN A 573 6.58 -12.23 -11.56
CA ASN A 573 6.74 -12.88 -12.86
C ASN A 573 8.07 -13.64 -12.98
N VAL A 574 9.15 -13.11 -12.39
CA VAL A 574 10.44 -13.79 -12.28
C VAL A 574 10.31 -15.02 -11.38
N PHE A 575 9.54 -15.01 -10.29
CA PHE A 575 9.29 -16.19 -9.47
C PHE A 575 8.53 -17.28 -10.24
N TYR A 576 7.53 -16.94 -11.04
CA TYR A 576 6.87 -17.91 -11.92
C TYR A 576 7.85 -18.52 -12.95
N MET A 577 8.70 -17.71 -13.56
CA MET A 577 9.75 -18.19 -14.47
C MET A 577 10.86 -18.98 -13.76
N LEU A 578 11.20 -18.62 -12.52
CA LEU A 578 12.21 -19.27 -11.69
C LEU A 578 11.72 -20.60 -11.13
N ASP A 579 10.45 -20.70 -10.73
CA ASP A 579 9.83 -21.96 -10.35
C ASP A 579 9.80 -22.91 -11.54
N THR A 580 9.44 -22.39 -12.73
CA THR A 580 9.55 -23.13 -13.99
C THR A 580 11.01 -23.52 -14.29
N ALA A 581 11.98 -22.62 -14.10
CA ALA A 581 13.40 -22.92 -14.33
C ALA A 581 13.99 -23.90 -13.30
N ARG A 582 13.50 -23.90 -12.05
CA ARG A 582 13.90 -24.82 -10.99
C ARG A 582 13.35 -26.23 -11.19
N THR A 583 12.25 -26.39 -11.94
CA THR A 583 11.85 -27.73 -12.41
C THR A 583 12.88 -28.36 -13.36
N LEU A 584 13.70 -27.55 -14.04
CA LEU A 584 14.76 -28.00 -14.96
C LEU A 584 16.17 -28.02 -14.31
N ARG A 585 16.46 -27.08 -13.40
CA ARG A 585 17.71 -27.04 -12.62
C ARG A 585 17.41 -26.68 -11.15
N PRO A 586 17.34 -27.66 -10.24
CA PRO A 586 16.96 -27.44 -8.83
C PRO A 586 17.89 -26.48 -8.08
N ASP A 587 19.15 -26.37 -8.52
CA ASP A 587 20.23 -25.68 -7.81
C ASP A 587 20.40 -24.21 -8.26
N LEU A 588 19.39 -23.63 -8.91
CA LEU A 588 19.45 -22.28 -9.46
C LEU A 588 19.48 -21.22 -8.32
N TYR A 589 20.68 -20.71 -8.05
CA TYR A 589 20.95 -19.63 -7.10
C TYR A 589 20.64 -18.27 -7.74
N VAL A 590 19.71 -17.52 -7.13
CA VAL A 590 19.27 -16.19 -7.59
C VAL A 590 19.48 -15.21 -6.44
N VAL A 591 20.15 -14.09 -6.73
CA VAL A 591 20.30 -12.98 -5.80
C VAL A 591 19.30 -11.90 -6.23
N ALA A 592 18.27 -11.68 -5.41
CA ALA A 592 17.37 -10.54 -5.52
C ALA A 592 17.08 -10.05 -4.09
N GLU A 593 17.18 -8.75 -3.89
CA GLU A 593 16.74 -8.05 -2.70
C GLU A 593 15.24 -8.34 -2.55
N LEU A 594 14.83 -9.06 -1.49
CA LEU A 594 13.46 -9.54 -1.36
C LEU A 594 12.76 -8.89 -0.17
N PHE A 595 11.79 -8.11 -0.60
CA PHE A 595 10.75 -7.32 0.02
C PHE A 595 9.68 -8.19 0.75
N THR A 596 8.66 -7.62 1.40
CA THR A 596 7.55 -8.28 2.16
C THR A 596 6.76 -9.34 1.39
N GLY A 597 7.12 -9.65 0.14
CA GLY A 597 6.69 -10.83 -0.60
C GLY A 597 5.25 -10.80 -1.11
N SER A 598 4.39 -9.89 -0.63
CA SER A 598 3.03 -9.67 -1.15
C SER A 598 2.38 -8.39 -0.58
N GLU A 599 1.49 -7.77 -1.36
CA GLU A 599 0.62 -6.66 -0.92
C GLU A 599 -0.29 -7.07 0.26
N ASP A 600 -0.68 -8.34 0.35
CA ASP A 600 -1.45 -8.90 1.46
C ASP A 600 -0.69 -8.82 2.80
N LEU A 601 0.63 -9.06 2.79
CA LEU A 601 1.47 -8.95 3.98
C LEU A 601 1.65 -7.48 4.38
N ASP A 602 1.80 -6.58 3.42
CA ASP A 602 1.82 -5.14 3.71
C ASP A 602 0.54 -4.67 4.37
N ASN A 603 -0.61 -5.14 3.87
CA ASN A 603 -1.90 -4.81 4.44
C ASN A 603 -2.00 -5.24 5.91
N ILE A 604 -1.36 -6.34 6.33
CA ILE A 604 -1.32 -6.72 7.75
C ILE A 604 -0.59 -5.65 8.58
N PHE A 605 0.58 -5.19 8.14
CA PHE A 605 1.32 -4.13 8.84
C PHE A 605 0.55 -2.81 8.81
N VAL A 606 0.08 -2.38 7.64
CA VAL A 606 -0.64 -1.12 7.46
C VAL A 606 -1.90 -1.09 8.31
N THR A 607 -2.70 -2.15 8.27
CA THR A 607 -3.95 -2.23 9.04
C THR A 607 -3.70 -2.28 10.53
N ARG A 608 -2.75 -3.08 11.04
CA ARG A 608 -2.55 -3.25 12.49
C ARG A 608 -1.83 -2.09 13.15
N LEU A 609 -0.86 -1.50 12.45
CA LEU A 609 -0.10 -0.34 12.92
C LEU A 609 -0.83 0.98 12.63
N GLY A 610 -1.74 0.98 11.66
CA GLY A 610 -2.39 2.19 11.15
C GLY A 610 -1.38 3.07 10.43
N ILE A 611 -0.53 2.48 9.57
CA ILE A 611 0.44 3.25 8.77
C ILE A 611 -0.33 4.19 7.84
N SER A 612 0.05 5.46 7.84
CA SER A 612 -0.58 6.49 7.01
C SER A 612 -0.08 6.39 5.58
N SER A 613 1.22 6.21 5.36
CA SER A 613 1.80 6.13 4.02
C SER A 613 2.90 5.08 3.91
N LEU A 614 3.00 4.43 2.76
CA LEU A 614 4.13 3.57 2.42
C LEU A 614 5.10 4.30 1.49
N ILE A 615 6.38 4.19 1.77
CA ILE A 615 7.43 4.72 0.90
C ILE A 615 7.45 3.95 -0.42
N ARG A 616 7.55 4.69 -1.52
CA ARG A 616 7.76 4.22 -2.89
C ARG A 616 8.93 5.01 -3.48
N GLU A 617 9.75 4.37 -4.29
CA GLU A 617 11.00 4.97 -4.78
C GLU A 617 11.00 5.03 -6.31
N ALA A 618 11.18 6.22 -6.88
CA ALA A 618 11.31 6.36 -8.33
C ALA A 618 12.59 5.67 -8.85
N MET A 619 13.64 5.61 -8.02
CA MET A 619 14.88 4.88 -8.30
C MET A 619 14.71 3.37 -8.49
N SER A 620 13.59 2.79 -8.05
CA SER A 620 13.28 1.37 -8.33
C SER A 620 12.90 1.10 -9.79
N ALA A 621 12.56 2.16 -10.56
CA ALA A 621 12.31 2.04 -11.99
C ALA A 621 13.62 1.89 -12.76
N GLY A 622 13.70 0.85 -13.61
CA GLY A 622 14.83 0.59 -14.50
C GLY A 622 14.82 1.42 -15.78
N ASP A 623 13.64 1.93 -16.17
CA ASP A 623 13.43 2.78 -17.35
C ASP A 623 12.25 3.74 -17.12
N SER A 624 12.00 4.62 -18.10
CA SER A 624 10.96 5.65 -18.03
C SER A 624 9.55 5.06 -17.97
N HIS A 625 9.32 3.91 -18.62
CA HIS A 625 8.03 3.23 -18.65
C HIS A 625 7.66 2.67 -17.27
N GLU A 626 8.59 2.03 -16.58
CA GLU A 626 8.37 1.57 -15.21
C GLU A 626 8.13 2.74 -14.24
N GLU A 627 8.81 3.87 -14.41
CA GLU A 627 8.54 5.06 -13.59
C GLU A 627 7.13 5.62 -13.82
N GLY A 628 6.69 5.68 -15.08
CA GLY A 628 5.31 6.03 -15.44
C GLY A 628 4.28 5.04 -14.86
N ARG A 629 4.58 3.73 -14.85
CA ARG A 629 3.71 2.70 -14.26
C ARG A 629 3.55 2.87 -12.76
N LEU A 630 4.59 3.28 -12.04
CA LEU A 630 4.50 3.61 -10.61
C LEU A 630 3.53 4.78 -10.37
N VAL A 631 3.58 5.82 -11.22
CA VAL A 631 2.58 6.91 -11.17
C VAL A 631 1.19 6.41 -11.52
N TYR A 632 1.01 5.55 -12.51
CA TYR A 632 -0.32 5.00 -12.84
C TYR A 632 -0.93 4.24 -11.65
N ARG A 633 -0.13 3.46 -10.91
CA ARG A 633 -0.61 2.65 -9.78
C ARG A 633 -0.89 3.48 -8.53
N PHE A 634 -0.01 4.43 -8.20
CA PHE A 634 -0.07 5.18 -6.93
C PHE A 634 -0.56 6.63 -7.09
N GLY A 635 -0.77 7.07 -8.33
CA GLY A 635 -1.00 8.46 -8.67
C GLY A 635 -2.46 8.91 -8.69
N GLY A 636 -3.42 8.13 -8.22
CA GLY A 636 -4.79 8.60 -7.98
C GLY A 636 -5.86 7.86 -8.78
N GLU A 637 -7.04 8.48 -8.92
CA GLU A 637 -8.15 7.89 -9.67
C GLU A 637 -7.92 8.01 -11.19
N PRO A 638 -8.43 7.10 -12.03
CA PRO A 638 -8.32 7.27 -13.48
C PRO A 638 -9.05 8.53 -13.98
N VAL A 639 -8.51 9.20 -15.01
CA VAL A 639 -9.22 10.30 -15.71
C VAL A 639 -10.55 9.81 -16.26
N GLY A 640 -11.62 10.54 -15.94
CA GLY A 640 -12.99 10.14 -16.30
C GLY A 640 -13.61 9.11 -15.35
N ALA A 641 -13.04 8.91 -14.16
CA ALA A 641 -13.65 8.07 -13.13
C ALA A 641 -15.10 8.46 -12.82
N PHE A 642 -15.90 7.47 -12.41
CA PHE A 642 -17.32 7.68 -12.14
C PHE A 642 -17.54 8.57 -10.92
N VAL A 643 -18.63 9.34 -10.93
CA VAL A 643 -19.04 10.09 -9.74
C VAL A 643 -19.57 9.13 -8.68
N GLN A 644 -18.93 9.16 -7.51
CA GLN A 644 -19.24 8.24 -6.43
C GLN A 644 -20.23 8.86 -5.44
N PRO A 645 -21.28 8.14 -5.01
CA PRO A 645 -22.26 8.67 -4.06
C PRO A 645 -21.69 8.78 -2.64
N SER A 646 -22.19 9.74 -1.85
CA SER A 646 -21.75 9.94 -0.45
C SER A 646 -21.99 8.70 0.42
N LEU A 647 -23.08 7.97 0.18
CA LEU A 647 -23.36 6.65 0.74
C LEU A 647 -22.94 5.59 -0.27
N ARG A 648 -21.90 4.82 0.04
CA ARG A 648 -21.41 3.74 -0.82
C ARG A 648 -20.79 2.60 -0.02
N PRO A 649 -20.63 1.40 -0.62
CA PRO A 649 -19.88 0.32 0.00
C PRO A 649 -18.46 0.76 0.39
N LEU A 650 -17.97 0.24 1.50
CA LEU A 650 -16.56 0.30 1.86
C LEU A 650 -15.83 -0.80 1.08
N VAL A 651 -14.96 -0.40 0.16
CA VAL A 651 -14.15 -1.32 -0.65
C VAL A 651 -12.71 -1.34 -0.14
N PRO A 652 -11.99 -2.48 -0.23
CA PRO A 652 -10.56 -2.50 0.03
C PRO A 652 -9.83 -1.54 -0.91
N GLY A 653 -8.83 -0.84 -0.41
CA GLY A 653 -8.00 0.08 -1.18
C GLY A 653 -6.52 -0.20 -1.00
N ILE A 654 -5.70 0.48 -1.80
CA ILE A 654 -4.25 0.45 -1.66
C ILE A 654 -3.79 1.41 -0.55
N ALA A 655 -2.62 1.14 0.03
CA ALA A 655 -2.02 2.09 0.95
C ALA A 655 -1.65 3.39 0.22
N HIS A 656 -1.98 4.53 0.81
CA HIS A 656 -1.53 5.84 0.34
C HIS A 656 0.01 5.83 0.24
N ALA A 657 0.53 6.37 -0.86
CA ALA A 657 1.95 6.36 -1.16
C ALA A 657 2.64 7.64 -0.67
N MET A 658 3.90 7.50 -0.30
CA MET A 658 4.88 8.59 -0.27
C MET A 658 5.91 8.28 -1.34
N PHE A 659 5.79 8.94 -2.49
CA PHE A 659 6.61 8.67 -3.65
C PHE A 659 7.83 9.58 -3.67
N LEU A 660 9.01 9.01 -3.41
CA LEU A 660 10.26 9.76 -3.35
C LEU A 660 11.02 9.66 -4.66
N ASP A 661 11.56 10.78 -5.15
CA ASP A 661 12.50 10.78 -6.28
C ASP A 661 13.71 9.90 -5.94
N VAL A 662 14.24 10.08 -4.72
CA VAL A 662 15.37 9.34 -4.18
C VAL A 662 15.28 9.28 -2.66
N THR A 663 15.50 8.09 -2.09
CA THR A 663 15.67 7.89 -0.65
C THR A 663 17.13 8.08 -0.25
N HIS A 664 17.42 8.12 1.04
CA HIS A 664 18.79 8.30 1.51
C HIS A 664 19.63 7.01 1.41
N ASP A 665 18.98 5.87 1.14
CA ASP A 665 19.62 4.57 0.96
C ASP A 665 19.87 4.23 -0.52
N ASN A 666 19.19 4.92 -1.45
CA ASN A 666 19.43 4.75 -2.88
C ASN A 666 20.86 5.12 -3.28
N GLU A 667 21.38 4.42 -4.28
CA GLU A 667 22.58 4.81 -5.01
C GLU A 667 22.40 6.17 -5.68
N CYS A 668 23.52 6.81 -6.04
CA CYS A 668 23.47 8.14 -6.63
C CYS A 668 22.78 8.14 -8.01
N PRO A 669 21.67 8.90 -8.20
CA PRO A 669 20.96 8.92 -9.48
C PRO A 669 21.82 9.40 -10.66
N ILE A 670 22.78 10.28 -10.40
CA ILE A 670 23.71 10.77 -11.43
C ILE A 670 24.63 9.66 -11.93
N GLN A 671 25.01 8.72 -11.06
CA GLN A 671 25.91 7.61 -11.39
C GLN A 671 25.15 6.48 -12.10
N LEU A 672 23.93 6.16 -11.63
CA LEU A 672 23.09 5.12 -12.21
C LEU A 672 22.42 5.54 -13.52
N ARG A 673 21.97 6.80 -13.59
CA ARG A 673 21.23 7.35 -14.73
C ARG A 673 22.06 8.45 -15.40
N SER A 674 21.73 9.71 -15.12
CA SER A 674 22.48 10.88 -15.54
C SER A 674 22.07 12.12 -14.73
N ALA A 675 22.87 13.18 -14.75
CA ALA A 675 22.49 14.47 -14.18
C ALA A 675 21.29 15.11 -14.91
N TYR A 676 21.01 14.72 -16.16
CA TYR A 676 19.88 15.25 -16.91
C TYR A 676 18.55 14.69 -16.42
N ASP A 677 18.55 13.50 -15.79
CA ASP A 677 17.33 12.79 -15.39
C ASP A 677 16.63 13.38 -14.18
N SER A 678 17.35 14.09 -13.30
CA SER A 678 16.78 14.46 -12.01
C SER A 678 15.56 15.38 -12.12
N LEU A 679 15.55 16.28 -13.11
CA LEU A 679 14.43 17.19 -13.37
C LEU A 679 13.19 16.48 -13.93
N PRO A 680 13.25 15.71 -15.04
CA PRO A 680 12.10 14.99 -15.57
C PRO A 680 11.54 13.95 -14.60
N SER A 681 12.40 13.19 -13.90
CA SER A 681 11.93 12.20 -12.90
C SER A 681 11.24 12.89 -11.72
N SER A 682 11.76 14.05 -11.27
CA SER A 682 11.06 14.89 -10.30
C SER A 682 9.67 15.34 -10.77
N ALA A 683 9.53 15.65 -12.06
CA ALA A 683 8.26 16.11 -12.61
C ALA A 683 7.24 14.97 -12.71
N ILE A 684 7.68 13.77 -13.09
CA ILE A 684 6.85 12.55 -13.10
C ILE A 684 6.34 12.27 -11.68
N VAL A 685 7.23 12.26 -10.68
CA VAL A 685 6.86 12.07 -9.26
C VAL A 685 5.90 13.16 -8.77
N SER A 686 6.20 14.45 -9.01
CA SER A 686 5.35 15.58 -8.58
C SER A 686 3.95 15.58 -9.20
N MET A 687 3.76 14.90 -10.33
CA MET A 687 2.45 14.77 -10.98
C MET A 687 1.59 13.64 -10.40
N ALA A 688 2.12 12.84 -9.46
CA ALA A 688 1.32 11.81 -8.79
C ALA A 688 0.32 12.38 -7.76
N CYS A 689 -0.85 11.74 -7.71
CA CYS A 689 -1.93 11.65 -6.71
C CYS A 689 -1.64 11.53 -5.21
N CYS A 690 -0.43 11.76 -4.71
CA CYS A 690 -0.02 11.29 -3.39
C CYS A 690 1.05 12.18 -2.75
N ALA A 691 1.49 11.89 -1.53
CA ALA A 691 2.66 12.56 -0.96
C ALA A 691 3.90 12.30 -1.84
N THR A 692 4.74 13.32 -2.02
CA THR A 692 5.97 13.28 -2.80
C THR A 692 7.18 13.67 -1.96
N GLY A 693 8.39 13.30 -2.36
CA GLY A 693 9.57 13.73 -1.63
C GLY A 693 10.92 13.48 -2.29
N SER A 694 11.98 13.94 -1.63
CA SER A 694 13.37 13.81 -2.08
C SER A 694 14.32 13.71 -0.88
N THR A 695 15.56 13.30 -1.12
CA THR A 695 16.65 13.40 -0.15
C THR A 695 17.56 14.57 -0.48
N ARG A 696 17.92 15.35 0.55
CA ARG A 696 18.82 16.50 0.45
C ARG A 696 20.15 16.11 -0.23
N GLY A 697 20.52 16.85 -1.27
CA GLY A 697 21.66 16.54 -2.14
C GLY A 697 21.25 16.20 -3.57
N TYR A 698 20.05 15.64 -3.77
CA TYR A 698 19.50 15.36 -5.09
C TYR A 698 19.27 16.66 -5.88
N ASP A 699 18.53 17.59 -5.28
CA ASP A 699 18.18 18.89 -5.86
C ASP A 699 19.43 19.71 -6.22
N GLU A 700 20.53 19.52 -5.48
CA GLU A 700 21.81 20.20 -5.68
C GLU A 700 22.72 19.52 -6.72
N PHE A 701 22.35 18.38 -7.28
CA PHE A 701 23.22 17.51 -8.08
C PHE A 701 24.48 17.02 -7.37
N VAL A 702 24.36 16.45 -6.17
CA VAL A 702 25.49 15.79 -5.49
C VAL A 702 25.84 14.48 -6.23
N PRO A 703 27.05 14.32 -6.81
CA PRO A 703 27.38 13.23 -7.74
C PRO A 703 27.86 11.95 -7.05
N HIS A 704 27.43 11.73 -5.81
CA HIS A 704 27.73 10.54 -5.01
C HIS A 704 26.64 10.33 -3.97
N GLN A 705 26.49 9.09 -3.50
CA GLN A 705 25.59 8.79 -2.39
C GLN A 705 26.13 9.44 -1.11
N ILE A 706 25.24 10.14 -0.41
CA ILE A 706 25.55 10.76 0.89
C ILE A 706 25.41 9.66 1.95
N SER A 707 26.53 9.02 2.30
CA SER A 707 26.55 7.87 3.19
C SER A 707 26.06 8.21 4.59
N VAL A 708 25.06 7.45 5.07
CA VAL A 708 24.57 7.52 6.46
C VAL A 708 25.64 7.19 7.50
N VAL A 709 26.73 6.51 7.09
CA VAL A 709 27.85 6.13 7.95
C VAL A 709 29.03 7.08 7.80
N THR A 710 29.53 7.26 6.59
CA THR A 710 30.86 7.88 6.38
C THR A 710 30.84 9.38 6.07
N GLU A 711 29.67 9.96 5.77
CA GLU A 711 29.60 11.40 5.52
C GLU A 711 29.66 12.20 6.82
N GLU A 712 30.58 13.18 6.87
CA GLU A 712 30.79 14.06 8.02
C GLU A 712 30.78 15.55 7.62
N ARG A 713 30.66 15.84 6.32
CA ARG A 713 30.55 17.22 5.81
C ARG A 713 29.16 17.76 6.05
N LEU A 714 29.07 19.08 6.18
CA LEU A 714 27.81 19.76 6.43
C LEU A 714 27.06 20.04 5.13
N TYR A 715 25.73 20.06 5.19
CA TYR A 715 24.92 20.58 4.09
C TYR A 715 25.19 22.08 3.88
N SER A 716 25.14 22.50 2.62
CA SER A 716 25.22 23.91 2.24
C SER A 716 24.05 24.73 2.79
N LYS A 717 24.32 26.00 3.12
CA LYS A 717 23.33 26.97 3.62
C LYS A 717 22.61 27.66 2.45
N TRP A 718 21.40 28.13 2.69
CA TRP A 718 20.71 29.01 1.75
C TRP A 718 21.35 30.41 1.74
N ASN A 719 21.77 30.89 0.56
CA ASN A 719 22.14 32.28 0.35
C ASN A 719 21.68 32.73 -1.05
N PRO A 720 20.69 33.63 -1.18
CA PRO A 720 20.21 34.11 -2.49
C PRO A 720 21.31 34.71 -3.38
N GLN A 721 22.37 35.25 -2.77
CA GLN A 721 23.51 35.87 -3.46
C GLN A 721 24.69 34.91 -3.67
N ALA A 722 24.51 33.61 -3.39
CA ALA A 722 25.54 32.60 -3.61
C ALA A 722 26.02 32.62 -5.07
N THR A 723 27.31 32.42 -5.26
CA THR A 723 27.90 32.22 -6.58
C THR A 723 28.47 30.80 -6.66
N PRO A 724 28.52 30.16 -7.85
CA PRO A 724 29.06 28.80 -7.98
C PRO A 724 30.49 28.61 -7.46
N ALA A 725 31.24 29.71 -7.30
CA ALA A 725 32.61 29.70 -6.78
C ALA A 725 32.68 29.58 -5.24
N VAL A 726 31.63 29.93 -4.50
CA VAL A 726 31.60 29.90 -3.03
C VAL A 726 31.05 28.56 -2.56
N ALA A 727 31.92 27.73 -2.00
CA ALA A 727 31.51 26.45 -1.44
C ALA A 727 30.72 26.62 -0.13
N GLY A 728 29.72 25.77 0.09
CA GLY A 728 28.93 25.77 1.33
C GLY A 728 27.66 26.61 1.29
N GLU A 729 27.33 27.19 0.14
CA GLU A 729 26.12 27.98 -0.07
C GLU A 729 25.41 27.55 -1.34
N VAL A 730 24.08 27.64 -1.35
CA VAL A 730 23.21 27.32 -2.50
C VAL A 730 22.09 28.34 -2.65
N ASN A 731 21.58 28.44 -3.88
CA ASN A 731 20.44 29.28 -4.26
C ASN A 731 19.61 28.59 -5.36
N LEU A 732 18.64 29.32 -5.93
CA LEU A 732 17.78 28.81 -7.00
C LEU A 732 18.53 28.33 -8.25
N GLN A 733 19.74 28.85 -8.52
CA GLN A 733 20.56 28.46 -9.68
C GLN A 733 21.39 27.19 -9.43
N SER A 734 21.39 26.66 -8.20
CA SER A 734 22.14 25.46 -7.85
C SER A 734 21.33 24.20 -8.22
N GLY A 735 21.90 23.37 -9.10
CA GLY A 735 21.26 22.12 -9.55
C GLY A 735 19.87 22.33 -10.16
N ILE A 736 18.88 21.56 -9.68
CA ILE A 736 17.46 21.66 -10.08
C ILE A 736 16.59 22.42 -9.07
N ILE A 737 17.16 23.12 -8.10
CA ILE A 737 16.39 23.77 -7.01
C ILE A 737 15.24 24.65 -7.55
N ALA A 738 15.49 25.50 -8.56
CA ALA A 738 14.43 26.31 -9.17
C ALA A 738 13.33 25.44 -9.83
N GLY A 739 13.72 24.35 -10.49
CA GLY A 739 12.78 23.38 -11.05
C GLY A 739 11.94 22.69 -9.97
N LYS A 740 12.58 22.26 -8.87
CA LYS A 740 11.88 21.66 -7.73
C LYS A 740 10.91 22.63 -7.05
N LEU A 741 11.27 23.92 -6.93
CA LEU A 741 10.34 24.94 -6.44
C LEU A 741 9.06 25.01 -7.30
N ALA A 742 9.21 25.08 -8.63
CA ALA A 742 8.07 25.13 -9.54
C ALA A 742 7.22 23.85 -9.46
N LEU A 743 7.86 22.68 -9.45
CA LEU A 743 7.18 21.38 -9.36
C LEU A 743 6.45 21.19 -8.03
N ASN A 744 7.08 21.55 -6.90
CA ASN A 744 6.47 21.42 -5.58
C ASN A 744 5.29 22.38 -5.41
N ARG A 745 5.37 23.61 -5.95
CA ARG A 745 4.24 24.55 -5.98
C ARG A 745 3.10 24.02 -6.83
N LEU A 746 3.41 23.51 -8.02
CA LEU A 746 2.41 22.91 -8.89
C LEU A 746 1.73 21.71 -8.22
N HIS A 747 2.50 20.79 -7.63
CA HIS A 747 1.97 19.63 -6.91
C HIS A 747 0.98 20.03 -5.81
N GLN A 748 1.35 21.01 -4.98
CA GLN A 748 0.51 21.53 -3.90
C GLN A 748 -0.74 22.24 -4.45
N GLU A 749 -0.62 23.03 -5.51
CA GLU A 749 -1.75 23.69 -6.17
C GLU A 749 -2.76 22.65 -6.69
N LEU A 750 -2.27 21.63 -7.40
CA LEU A 750 -3.10 20.59 -8.01
C LEU A 750 -3.83 19.79 -6.94
N ALA A 751 -3.13 19.35 -5.89
CA ALA A 751 -3.76 18.62 -4.79
C ALA A 751 -4.80 19.48 -4.05
N ALA A 752 -4.48 20.74 -3.73
CA ALA A 752 -5.40 21.65 -3.03
C ALA A 752 -6.64 22.02 -3.86
N LYS A 753 -6.51 22.09 -5.20
CA LYS A 753 -7.63 22.38 -6.13
C LYS A 753 -8.39 21.12 -6.59
N GLY A 754 -8.06 19.94 -6.05
CA GLY A 754 -8.80 18.71 -6.32
C GLY A 754 -8.49 18.06 -7.68
N PHE A 755 -7.27 18.20 -8.19
CA PHE A 755 -6.80 17.45 -9.37
C PHE A 755 -6.41 16.01 -8.99
N ILE A 756 -7.43 15.24 -8.63
CA ILE A 756 -7.30 13.90 -8.05
C ILE A 756 -7.26 12.76 -9.08
N GLN A 757 -7.54 13.07 -10.34
CA GLN A 757 -7.53 12.06 -11.41
C GLN A 757 -6.21 12.10 -12.19
N VAL A 758 -5.65 10.93 -12.51
CA VAL A 758 -4.38 10.77 -13.23
C VAL A 758 -4.51 9.87 -14.45
N TYR A 759 -3.77 10.23 -15.48
CA TYR A 759 -3.56 9.44 -16.69
C TYR A 759 -2.08 9.52 -17.07
N VAL A 760 -1.49 8.39 -17.46
CA VAL A 760 -0.10 8.29 -17.85
C VAL A 760 -0.03 7.75 -19.28
N ASP A 761 0.77 8.39 -20.11
CA ASP A 761 0.97 8.04 -21.51
C ASP A 761 2.46 7.91 -21.81
N GLN A 762 2.87 6.79 -22.41
CA GLN A 762 4.22 6.59 -22.91
C GLN A 762 4.27 7.10 -24.35
N VAL A 763 4.79 8.31 -24.53
CA VAL A 763 4.82 8.99 -25.83
C VAL A 763 5.92 8.42 -26.74
N ASP A 764 7.06 8.08 -26.16
CA ASP A 764 8.22 7.43 -26.79
C ASP A 764 9.08 6.71 -25.73
N GLU A 765 10.11 5.94 -26.08
CA GLU A 765 10.98 5.19 -25.13
C GLU A 765 11.45 6.04 -23.93
N ASP A 766 11.79 7.31 -24.16
CA ASP A 766 12.30 8.22 -23.13
C ASP A 766 11.32 9.34 -22.73
N ILE A 767 10.10 9.36 -23.28
CA ILE A 767 9.13 10.45 -23.09
C ILE A 767 7.86 9.93 -22.43
N VAL A 768 7.61 10.41 -21.22
CA VAL A 768 6.42 10.10 -20.42
C VAL A 768 5.59 11.36 -20.28
N ALA A 769 4.30 11.26 -20.56
CA ALA A 769 3.33 12.32 -20.28
C ALA A 769 2.43 11.91 -19.11
N VAL A 770 2.35 12.76 -18.08
CA VAL A 770 1.46 12.58 -16.94
C VAL A 770 0.42 13.69 -16.93
N THR A 771 -0.85 13.31 -16.94
CA THR A 771 -1.98 14.23 -16.85
C THR A 771 -2.61 14.15 -15.47
N ARG A 772 -2.75 15.29 -14.81
CA ARG A 772 -3.63 15.47 -13.64
C ARG A 772 -4.90 16.19 -14.05
N HIS A 773 -6.07 15.69 -13.67
CA HIS A 773 -7.38 16.23 -14.05
C HIS A 773 -8.24 16.53 -12.83
N CYS A 774 -8.91 17.67 -12.85
CA CYS A 774 -9.88 18.07 -11.84
C CYS A 774 -11.30 17.68 -12.27
N PRO A 775 -11.97 16.70 -11.62
CA PRO A 775 -13.29 16.24 -12.05
C PRO A 775 -14.42 17.26 -11.87
N SER A 776 -14.22 18.33 -11.10
CA SER A 776 -15.23 19.38 -10.89
C SER A 776 -15.15 20.50 -11.93
N THR A 777 -13.95 20.91 -12.32
CA THR A 777 -13.73 22.00 -13.30
C THR A 777 -13.44 21.48 -14.70
N HIS A 778 -13.08 20.20 -14.84
CA HIS A 778 -12.55 19.58 -16.05
C HIS A 778 -11.30 20.24 -16.63
N GLN A 779 -10.59 21.01 -15.82
CA GLN A 779 -9.25 21.47 -16.17
C GLN A 779 -8.26 20.31 -15.98
N SER A 780 -7.29 20.21 -16.87
CA SER A 780 -6.19 19.27 -16.82
C SER A 780 -4.86 20.01 -16.77
N VAL A 781 -3.86 19.40 -16.15
CA VAL A 781 -2.46 19.78 -16.27
C VAL A 781 -1.68 18.59 -16.82
N VAL A 782 -0.98 18.80 -17.93
CA VAL A 782 -0.28 17.75 -18.67
C VAL A 782 1.22 18.04 -18.63
N ALA A 783 1.99 17.22 -17.93
CA ALA A 783 3.45 17.31 -17.88
C ALA A 783 4.06 16.30 -18.87
N VAL A 784 4.84 16.79 -19.82
CA VAL A 784 5.60 15.97 -20.76
C VAL A 784 7.06 16.00 -20.34
N CYS A 785 7.58 14.84 -19.99
CA CYS A 785 8.89 14.66 -19.38
C CYS A 785 9.76 13.81 -20.30
N ARG A 786 10.82 14.40 -20.86
CA ARG A 786 11.82 13.66 -21.61
C ARG A 786 12.96 13.27 -20.66
N THR A 787 12.91 12.04 -20.21
CA THR A 787 13.83 11.44 -19.24
C THR A 787 15.23 11.24 -19.83
N ALA A 788 16.20 10.93 -18.97
CA ALA A 788 17.58 10.68 -19.35
C ALA A 788 18.22 9.56 -18.50
N PHE A 789 17.59 8.38 -18.52
CA PHE A 789 18.06 7.18 -17.81
C PHE A 789 19.47 6.73 -18.22
N ARG A 790 19.98 7.22 -19.35
CA ARG A 790 21.35 7.03 -19.82
C ARG A 790 22.01 8.39 -20.04
N ASN A 791 23.31 8.51 -19.83
CA ASN A 791 24.00 9.79 -20.03
C ASN A 791 23.96 10.24 -21.52
N PRO A 792 23.34 11.39 -21.86
CA PRO A 792 23.21 11.87 -23.24
C PRO A 792 24.54 12.13 -23.96
N LYS A 793 25.66 12.27 -23.22
CA LYS A 793 27.01 12.44 -23.82
C LYS A 793 27.61 11.14 -24.32
N THR A 794 27.15 10.00 -23.80
CA THR A 794 27.72 8.68 -24.08
C THR A 794 26.71 7.73 -24.71
N SER A 795 25.45 8.14 -24.80
CA SER A 795 24.34 7.32 -25.29
C SER A 795 23.51 8.11 -26.29
N HIS A 796 22.99 7.40 -27.29
CA HIS A 796 22.17 8.00 -28.35
C HIS A 796 20.72 8.16 -27.88
N TYR A 797 20.13 9.31 -28.17
CA TYR A 797 18.71 9.62 -28.02
C TYR A 797 18.16 10.06 -29.37
N SER A 798 16.92 9.69 -29.72
CA SER A 798 16.32 10.08 -31.01
C SER A 798 16.17 11.61 -31.13
N ASP A 799 16.62 12.21 -32.21
CA ASP A 799 16.31 13.62 -32.49
C ASP A 799 14.87 13.81 -32.99
N ASP A 800 14.26 12.74 -33.51
CA ASP A 800 12.86 12.73 -33.96
C ASP A 800 11.94 12.49 -32.78
N VAL A 801 11.35 13.57 -32.26
CA VAL A 801 10.38 13.53 -31.16
C VAL A 801 8.96 13.53 -31.74
N PRO A 802 8.14 12.49 -31.47
CA PRO A 802 6.80 12.43 -32.02
C PRO A 802 5.92 13.58 -31.49
N PRO A 803 5.01 14.14 -32.32
CA PRO A 803 4.10 15.17 -31.87
C PRO A 803 3.12 14.60 -30.85
N MET A 804 2.69 15.45 -29.90
CA MET A 804 1.68 15.08 -28.91
C MET A 804 0.32 15.69 -29.26
N PHE A 805 -0.74 14.93 -29.00
CA PHE A 805 -2.12 15.33 -29.23
C PHE A 805 -2.81 15.55 -27.89
N ILE A 806 -2.95 16.81 -27.48
CA ILE A 806 -3.56 17.17 -26.19
C ILE A 806 -5.05 17.48 -26.40
N PRO A 807 -5.98 16.73 -25.77
CA PRO A 807 -7.41 17.03 -25.84
C PRO A 807 -7.75 18.30 -25.06
N GLY A 808 -8.44 19.24 -25.71
CA GLY A 808 -8.83 20.52 -25.12
C GLY A 808 -7.96 21.70 -25.58
N LYS A 809 -8.23 22.86 -24.98
CA LYS A 809 -7.54 24.11 -25.25
C LYS A 809 -6.45 24.34 -24.21
N ILE A 810 -5.21 24.41 -24.66
CA ILE A 810 -4.06 24.85 -23.87
C ILE A 810 -4.25 26.34 -23.57
N GLU A 811 -4.25 26.66 -22.28
CA GLU A 811 -4.41 28.02 -21.74
C GLU A 811 -3.06 28.69 -21.53
N GLU A 812 -2.09 27.93 -21.06
CA GLU A 812 -0.72 28.37 -20.79
C GLU A 812 0.25 27.18 -20.75
N ILE A 813 1.53 27.49 -20.88
CA ILE A 813 2.62 26.63 -20.43
C ILE A 813 2.95 27.05 -19.00
N VAL A 814 2.56 26.20 -18.04
CA VAL A 814 2.80 26.40 -16.61
C VAL A 814 4.29 26.39 -16.31
N LEU A 815 5.02 25.46 -16.93
CA LEU A 815 6.46 25.27 -16.73
C LEU A 815 7.11 24.84 -18.05
N GLU A 816 8.19 25.50 -18.45
CA GLU A 816 9.13 25.05 -19.47
C GLU A 816 10.51 25.01 -18.81
N ALA A 817 11.08 23.82 -18.63
CA ALA A 817 12.36 23.66 -17.95
C ALA A 817 13.26 22.62 -18.61
N ARG A 818 14.57 22.86 -18.61
CA ARG A 818 15.56 21.89 -19.10
C ARG A 818 16.87 21.98 -18.32
N THR A 819 17.48 20.83 -18.08
CA THR A 819 18.83 20.75 -17.53
C THR A 819 19.84 21.17 -18.60
N VAL A 820 20.71 22.13 -18.28
CA VAL A 820 21.74 22.65 -19.18
C VAL A 820 23.10 22.71 -18.51
N GLU A 821 24.14 22.69 -19.33
CA GLU A 821 25.51 22.92 -18.87
C GLU A 821 25.91 24.39 -18.95
N ARG A 822 26.67 24.84 -17.95
CA ARG A 822 27.24 26.19 -17.86
C ARG A 822 28.76 26.11 -17.65
N PRO A 823 29.52 27.10 -18.15
CA PRO A 823 30.95 27.18 -17.88
C PRO A 823 31.21 27.60 -16.42
N ALA A 824 31.26 26.63 -15.50
CA ALA A 824 31.42 26.86 -14.05
C ALA A 824 32.54 26.03 -13.40
N GLY A 825 33.42 25.43 -14.20
CA GLY A 825 34.47 24.51 -13.72
C GLY A 825 33.96 23.08 -13.53
N ARG A 826 34.86 22.11 -13.42
CA ARG A 826 34.49 20.70 -13.15
C ARG A 826 34.28 20.49 -11.66
N TYR A 827 33.39 19.55 -11.32
CA TYR A 827 33.18 19.10 -9.95
C TYR A 827 34.49 18.78 -9.20
N LYS A 828 34.60 19.34 -7.99
CA LYS A 828 35.61 18.97 -7.00
C LYS A 828 34.92 18.79 -5.65
N LYS A 829 35.14 17.65 -5.00
CA LYS A 829 34.60 17.36 -3.67
C LYS A 829 35.17 18.35 -2.65
N ASN A 830 34.33 19.16 -2.01
CA ASN A 830 34.76 20.06 -0.94
C ASN A 830 35.00 19.27 0.36
N GLU A 831 35.98 19.72 1.16
CA GLU A 831 36.40 19.04 2.39
C GLU A 831 35.43 19.20 3.57
N LYS A 832 34.64 20.29 3.60
CA LYS A 832 33.78 20.65 4.74
C LYS A 832 32.30 20.69 4.41
N SER A 833 31.95 20.92 3.15
CA SER A 833 30.57 21.00 2.68
C SER A 833 30.25 19.91 1.66
N ILE A 834 29.02 19.43 1.72
CA ILE A 834 28.42 18.62 0.66
C ILE A 834 28.06 19.59 -0.47
N ASN A 835 28.74 19.46 -1.61
CA ASN A 835 28.54 20.28 -2.80
C ASN A 835 28.16 19.42 -4.01
N GLY A 836 27.36 19.98 -4.90
CA GLY A 836 26.97 19.36 -6.16
C GLY A 836 27.79 19.82 -7.36
N LEU A 837 27.36 19.42 -8.55
CA LEU A 837 27.99 19.74 -9.83
C LEU A 837 27.77 21.23 -10.19
N PRO A 838 28.80 22.10 -10.16
CA PRO A 838 28.64 23.51 -10.50
C PRO A 838 28.32 23.75 -11.99
N GLU A 839 28.71 22.83 -12.87
CA GLU A 839 28.55 22.95 -14.32
C GLU A 839 27.13 22.63 -14.82
N TYR A 840 26.22 22.12 -13.99
CA TYR A 840 24.83 21.85 -14.38
C TYR A 840 23.86 22.79 -13.63
N THR A 841 22.89 23.32 -14.35
CA THR A 841 21.79 24.13 -13.82
C THR A 841 20.53 23.89 -14.65
N VAL A 842 19.42 24.53 -14.28
CA VAL A 842 18.17 24.47 -15.04
C VAL A 842 17.88 25.82 -15.70
N GLU A 843 17.60 25.80 -17.00
CA GLU A 843 16.89 26.89 -17.66
C GLU A 843 15.40 26.70 -17.44
N ILE A 844 14.73 27.70 -16.87
CA ILE A 844 13.32 27.62 -16.48
C ILE A 844 12.57 28.88 -16.90
N LYS A 845 11.33 28.69 -17.35
CA LYS A 845 10.30 29.72 -17.50
C LYS A 845 8.99 29.18 -16.94
N GLU A 846 8.21 30.04 -16.31
CA GLU A 846 6.91 29.71 -15.73
C GLU A 846 5.84 30.63 -16.32
N HIS A 847 4.62 30.12 -16.47
CA HIS A 847 3.44 30.89 -16.91
C HIS A 847 3.64 31.69 -18.21
N ILE A 848 4.05 31.01 -19.28
CA ILE A 848 4.26 31.62 -20.60
C ILE A 848 3.19 31.18 -21.60
N GLN A 849 3.02 31.94 -22.68
CA GLN A 849 2.15 31.57 -23.78
C GLN A 849 2.85 30.62 -24.77
N LEU A 850 2.08 29.82 -25.51
CA LEU A 850 2.59 28.83 -26.48
C LEU A 850 3.56 29.42 -27.51
N ASN A 851 3.33 30.66 -27.94
CA ASN A 851 4.18 31.36 -28.91
C ASN A 851 5.51 31.88 -28.32
N GLU A 852 5.65 31.90 -26.99
CA GLU A 852 6.86 32.30 -26.27
C GLU A 852 7.76 31.10 -25.91
N SER A 853 7.25 29.89 -26.14
CA SER A 853 7.96 28.63 -25.92
C SER A 853 9.17 28.50 -26.83
N LYS A 854 10.24 27.95 -26.28
CA LYS A 854 11.39 27.51 -27.08
C LYS A 854 11.38 25.99 -27.30
N ILE A 855 10.62 25.23 -26.52
CA ILE A 855 10.56 23.77 -26.61
C ILE A 855 9.54 23.32 -27.65
N VAL A 856 8.42 24.03 -27.79
CA VAL A 856 7.32 23.63 -28.68
C VAL A 856 6.93 24.69 -29.69
N LYS A 857 6.38 24.24 -30.82
CA LYS A 857 5.59 25.07 -31.71
C LYS A 857 4.19 24.48 -31.86
N GLN A 858 3.20 25.37 -31.87
CA GLN A 858 1.84 24.99 -32.22
C GLN A 858 1.80 24.61 -33.70
N ALA A 859 1.49 23.34 -33.99
CA ALA A 859 1.43 22.86 -35.37
C ALA A 859 0.06 23.14 -35.99
N LYS A 860 -0.97 22.39 -35.60
CA LYS A 860 -2.35 22.48 -36.11
C LYS A 860 -3.36 22.16 -35.02
N VAL A 861 -4.53 22.79 -35.11
CA VAL A 861 -5.71 22.33 -34.37
C VAL A 861 -6.41 21.30 -35.23
N THR A 862 -6.61 20.10 -34.71
CA THR A 862 -7.28 19.01 -35.44
C THR A 862 -8.53 18.57 -34.69
N SER A 863 -9.56 18.18 -35.43
CA SER A 863 -10.79 17.59 -34.86
C SER A 863 -10.75 16.09 -35.15
N LYS A 864 -10.38 15.25 -34.18
CA LYS A 864 -10.37 13.78 -34.33
C LYS A 864 -11.77 13.15 -34.14
N GLY A 865 -12.83 13.85 -34.58
CA GLY A 865 -14.21 13.39 -34.47
C GLY A 865 -15.22 14.53 -34.46
N ARG A 866 -16.50 14.22 -34.22
CA ARG A 866 -17.60 15.20 -34.19
C ARG A 866 -17.52 16.21 -33.02
N SER A 867 -16.68 15.97 -32.01
CA SER A 867 -16.67 16.77 -30.76
C SER A 867 -15.33 16.79 -30.00
N GLU A 868 -14.24 16.31 -30.59
CA GLU A 868 -12.93 16.34 -29.93
C GLU A 868 -12.05 17.44 -30.53
N PHE A 869 -11.97 18.56 -29.83
CA PHE A 869 -10.95 19.57 -30.08
C PHE A 869 -9.62 19.07 -29.53
N VAL A 870 -8.64 18.88 -30.42
CA VAL A 870 -7.32 18.38 -30.06
C VAL A 870 -6.26 19.34 -30.61
N GLN A 871 -5.34 19.76 -29.74
CA GLN A 871 -4.21 20.56 -30.14
C GLN A 871 -2.99 19.66 -30.37
N GLU A 872 -2.46 19.72 -31.59
CA GLU A 872 -1.22 19.07 -31.95
C GLU A 872 -0.03 19.96 -31.56
N ILE A 873 0.86 19.38 -30.76
CA ILE A 873 2.07 20.03 -30.27
C ILE A 873 3.27 19.34 -30.90
N ALA A 874 4.04 20.09 -31.68
CA ALA A 874 5.31 19.64 -32.21
C ALA A 874 6.44 20.11 -31.30
N PHE A 875 7.34 19.20 -30.95
CA PHE A 875 8.50 19.49 -30.12
C PHE A 875 9.70 19.85 -31.01
N GLU A 876 10.31 21.01 -30.79
CA GLU A 876 11.50 21.45 -31.53
C GLU A 876 12.79 21.25 -30.72
N HIS A 877 12.72 21.53 -29.41
CA HIS A 877 13.89 21.54 -28.53
C HIS A 877 13.63 20.79 -27.21
N LEU A 878 12.80 19.74 -27.25
CA LEU A 878 12.61 18.83 -26.12
C LEU A 878 13.82 17.89 -26.05
N THR A 879 14.94 18.34 -25.48
CA THR A 879 16.16 17.53 -25.31
C THR A 879 16.04 16.59 -24.11
N PRO A 880 16.83 15.50 -24.00
CA PRO A 880 16.89 14.70 -22.77
C PRO A 880 17.15 15.58 -21.53
N GLY A 881 16.39 15.35 -20.47
CA GLY A 881 16.40 16.21 -19.27
C GLY A 881 15.50 17.45 -19.36
N SER A 882 14.45 17.40 -20.20
CA SER A 882 13.49 18.50 -20.36
C SER A 882 12.11 18.14 -19.81
N VAL A 883 11.42 19.15 -19.31
CA VAL A 883 10.04 19.10 -18.82
C VAL A 883 9.27 20.27 -19.41
N ILE A 884 8.09 19.99 -19.94
CA ILE A 884 7.12 21.03 -20.28
C ILE A 884 5.75 20.66 -19.71
N VAL A 885 5.07 21.64 -19.10
CA VAL A 885 3.79 21.44 -18.43
C VAL A 885 2.76 22.40 -19.02
N PHE A 886 1.64 21.85 -19.47
CA PHE A 886 0.53 22.60 -20.05
C PHE A 886 -0.65 22.65 -19.09
N ARG A 887 -1.31 23.80 -18.98
CA ARG A 887 -2.64 23.90 -18.40
C ARG A 887 -3.66 23.85 -19.54
N VAL A 888 -4.63 22.97 -19.42
CA VAL A 888 -5.56 22.64 -20.49
C VAL A 888 -6.97 22.69 -19.93
N SER A 889 -7.86 23.40 -20.60
CA SER A 889 -9.29 23.34 -20.32
C SER A 889 -10.03 22.64 -21.45
N LEU A 890 -11.28 22.26 -21.22
CA LEU A 890 -12.14 21.83 -22.31
C LEU A 890 -12.23 22.96 -23.36
N ASP A 891 -12.49 22.64 -24.63
CA ASP A 891 -12.77 23.70 -25.59
C ASP A 891 -14.02 24.50 -25.17
N PRO A 892 -14.15 25.78 -25.57
CA PRO A 892 -15.21 26.66 -25.05
C PRO A 892 -16.62 26.09 -25.22
N LYS A 893 -16.88 25.39 -26.34
CA LYS A 893 -18.19 24.79 -26.59
C LYS A 893 -18.43 23.60 -25.67
N ALA A 894 -17.44 22.73 -25.48
CA ALA A 894 -17.55 21.63 -24.51
C ALA A 894 -17.71 22.14 -23.07
N GLN A 895 -17.06 23.25 -22.69
CA GLN A 895 -17.25 23.88 -21.37
C GLN A 895 -18.71 24.29 -21.15
N GLU A 896 -19.29 25.02 -22.10
CA GLU A 896 -20.70 25.46 -22.05
C GLU A 896 -21.64 24.25 -21.93
N ILE A 897 -21.44 23.22 -22.76
CA ILE A 897 -22.26 22.01 -22.78
C ILE A 897 -22.16 21.23 -21.46
N VAL A 898 -20.95 21.06 -20.93
CA VAL A 898 -20.74 20.37 -19.65
C VAL A 898 -21.33 21.18 -18.50
N ALA A 899 -21.16 22.51 -18.49
CA ALA A 899 -21.73 23.37 -17.45
C ALA A 899 -23.27 23.32 -17.44
N ALA A 900 -23.90 23.35 -18.62
CA ALA A 900 -25.33 23.16 -18.79
C ALA A 900 -25.78 21.76 -18.34
N LEU A 901 -25.07 20.70 -18.76
CA LEU A 901 -25.37 19.32 -18.35
C LEU A 901 -25.29 19.15 -16.83
N ARG A 902 -24.26 19.71 -16.19
CA ARG A 902 -24.11 19.69 -14.73
C ARG A 902 -25.26 20.43 -14.04
N ASN A 903 -25.68 21.58 -14.57
CA ASN A 903 -26.83 22.31 -14.04
C ASN A 903 -28.11 21.45 -14.05
N LEU A 904 -28.35 20.74 -15.15
CA LEU A 904 -29.48 19.82 -15.29
C LEU A 904 -29.40 18.64 -14.31
N LEU A 905 -28.19 18.18 -13.97
CA LEU A 905 -27.96 17.10 -13.01
C LEU A 905 -28.13 17.53 -11.54
N ILE A 906 -28.16 18.84 -11.22
CA ILE A 906 -28.40 19.34 -9.85
C ILE A 906 -29.70 18.81 -9.27
N GLN A 907 -30.71 18.56 -10.12
CA GLN A 907 -31.98 17.99 -9.68
C GLN A 907 -31.85 16.61 -9.02
N PHE A 908 -30.76 15.89 -9.30
CA PHE A 908 -30.46 14.59 -8.72
C PHE A 908 -29.46 14.67 -7.56
N SER A 909 -28.48 15.57 -7.64
CA SER A 909 -27.48 15.75 -6.59
C SER A 909 -26.83 17.14 -6.64
N ARG A 910 -26.65 17.77 -5.48
CA ARG A 910 -25.93 19.05 -5.34
C ARG A 910 -24.45 18.97 -5.70
N HIS A 911 -23.88 17.76 -5.79
CA HIS A 911 -22.49 17.57 -6.19
C HIS A 911 -22.16 18.21 -7.55
N TYR A 912 -23.16 18.34 -8.43
CA TYR A 912 -23.01 18.95 -9.75
C TYR A 912 -23.10 20.49 -9.76
N GLU A 913 -23.32 21.15 -8.61
CA GLU A 913 -23.41 22.62 -8.52
C GLU A 913 -22.08 23.30 -8.93
N SER A 914 -20.95 22.74 -8.51
CA SER A 914 -19.63 23.25 -8.88
C SER A 914 -19.43 23.15 -10.40
N GLY A 915 -19.01 24.23 -11.06
CA GLY A 915 -18.80 24.26 -12.51
C GLY A 915 -20.08 24.19 -13.36
N SER A 916 -21.27 24.35 -12.75
CA SER A 916 -22.53 24.39 -13.49
C SER A 916 -22.90 25.81 -13.95
N ALA A 917 -23.60 25.91 -15.07
CA ALA A 917 -24.17 27.16 -15.58
C ALA A 917 -25.57 26.89 -16.14
N ALA A 918 -26.49 27.83 -15.96
CA ALA A 918 -27.84 27.71 -16.51
C ALA A 918 -27.80 27.87 -18.05
N ASP A 919 -28.66 27.13 -18.73
CA ASP A 919 -28.87 27.24 -20.17
C ASP A 919 -30.30 27.70 -20.45
N ASP A 920 -30.45 28.97 -20.84
CA ASP A 920 -31.73 29.59 -21.17
C ASP A 920 -32.35 29.06 -22.47
N GLU A 921 -31.54 28.41 -23.33
CA GLU A 921 -31.98 27.78 -24.58
C GLU A 921 -32.32 26.29 -24.40
N ALA A 922 -32.11 25.72 -23.21
CA ALA A 922 -32.43 24.33 -22.92
C ALA A 922 -33.88 23.99 -23.30
N ALA A 923 -34.06 22.82 -23.91
CA ALA A 923 -35.36 22.34 -24.37
C ALA A 923 -36.40 22.42 -23.25
N ALA A 924 -37.63 22.87 -23.57
CA ALA A 924 -38.68 23.12 -22.57
C ALA A 924 -38.95 21.91 -21.64
N ILE A 925 -38.77 20.69 -22.15
CA ILE A 925 -38.95 19.45 -21.38
C ILE A 925 -37.92 19.27 -20.25
N LEU A 926 -36.74 19.89 -20.36
CA LEU A 926 -35.66 19.84 -19.35
C LEU A 926 -35.86 20.86 -18.23
N ARG A 927 -36.66 21.91 -18.45
CA ARG A 927 -36.95 22.96 -17.45
C ARG A 927 -37.90 22.49 -16.35
N MET A 928 -38.62 21.40 -16.60
CA MET A 928 -39.47 20.76 -15.61
C MET A 928 -38.68 19.67 -14.88
N PRO A 929 -38.80 19.54 -13.55
CA PRO A 929 -38.20 18.42 -12.82
C PRO A 929 -38.68 17.09 -13.41
N LEU A 930 -37.77 16.14 -13.65
CA LEU A 930 -38.10 14.85 -14.25
C LEU A 930 -39.17 14.09 -13.45
N THR A 931 -39.17 14.26 -12.13
CA THR A 931 -40.17 13.69 -11.22
C THR A 931 -41.60 14.08 -11.63
N SER A 932 -41.81 15.29 -12.15
CA SER A 932 -43.13 15.79 -12.60
C SER A 932 -43.64 15.02 -13.82
N ILE A 933 -42.76 14.67 -14.77
CA ILE A 933 -43.10 13.84 -15.92
C ILE A 933 -43.37 12.41 -15.46
N MET A 934 -42.44 11.83 -14.68
CA MET A 934 -42.52 10.44 -14.23
C MET A 934 -43.71 10.16 -13.31
N SER A 935 -44.16 11.15 -12.52
CA SER A 935 -45.33 11.01 -11.64
C SER A 935 -46.61 10.60 -12.38
N LYS A 936 -46.69 10.87 -13.69
CA LYS A 936 -47.82 10.51 -14.56
C LYS A 936 -47.75 9.07 -15.10
N LEU A 937 -46.60 8.40 -15.00
CA LEU A 937 -46.44 7.01 -15.45
C LEU A 937 -47.24 6.05 -14.55
N THR A 938 -47.81 5.01 -15.14
CA THR A 938 -48.43 3.89 -14.41
C THR A 938 -47.36 2.88 -13.96
N LEU A 939 -47.71 1.95 -13.08
CA LEU A 939 -46.79 0.84 -12.72
C LEU A 939 -46.52 -0.09 -13.91
N ALA A 940 -47.44 -0.18 -14.88
CA ALA A 940 -47.21 -0.89 -16.14
C ALA A 940 -46.23 -0.13 -17.04
N ASP A 941 -46.26 1.20 -17.06
CA ASP A 941 -45.24 1.98 -17.78
C ASP A 941 -43.85 1.82 -17.14
N MET A 942 -43.79 1.71 -15.80
CA MET A 942 -42.54 1.46 -15.08
C MET A 942 -41.91 0.10 -15.45
N ASN A 943 -42.69 -0.91 -15.81
CA ASN A 943 -42.17 -2.17 -16.36
C ASN A 943 -41.33 -1.91 -17.62
N VAL A 944 -41.86 -1.09 -18.54
CA VAL A 944 -41.15 -0.70 -19.77
C VAL A 944 -39.95 0.17 -19.44
N LEU A 945 -40.07 1.18 -18.58
CA LEU A 945 -38.94 2.05 -18.25
C LEU A 945 -37.76 1.27 -17.61
N LEU A 946 -38.06 0.37 -16.66
CA LEU A 946 -37.04 -0.25 -15.81
C LEU A 946 -36.57 -1.62 -16.30
N PHE A 947 -37.45 -2.48 -16.83
CA PHE A 947 -37.16 -3.91 -17.01
C PHE A 947 -37.27 -4.37 -18.47
N ARG A 948 -38.32 -5.10 -18.84
CA ARG A 948 -38.50 -5.84 -20.12
C ARG A 948 -37.33 -6.74 -20.47
N CYS A 949 -37.53 -8.06 -20.36
CA CYS A 949 -36.52 -9.02 -20.83
C CYS A 949 -36.43 -9.04 -22.36
N ASP A 950 -35.46 -9.76 -22.91
CA ASP A 950 -35.23 -9.80 -24.36
C ASP A 950 -36.45 -10.33 -25.14
N ALA A 951 -37.06 -11.43 -24.69
CA ALA A 951 -38.27 -11.99 -25.32
C ALA A 951 -39.47 -11.01 -25.32
N GLU A 952 -39.55 -10.16 -24.30
CA GLU A 952 -40.55 -9.10 -24.20
C GLU A 952 -40.27 -7.95 -25.18
N GLU A 953 -39.01 -7.50 -25.29
CA GLU A 953 -38.62 -6.47 -26.27
C GLU A 953 -38.76 -6.94 -27.72
N GLN A 954 -38.38 -8.18 -28.01
CA GLN A 954 -38.51 -8.77 -29.35
C GLN A 954 -39.97 -8.86 -29.80
N GLU A 955 -40.90 -9.13 -28.88
CA GLU A 955 -42.34 -9.14 -29.19
C GLU A 955 -42.77 -7.79 -29.80
N ASP A 956 -42.19 -6.70 -29.32
CA ASP A 956 -42.43 -5.34 -29.79
C ASP A 956 -41.61 -4.91 -31.03
N GLY A 957 -40.79 -5.82 -31.58
CA GLY A 957 -39.93 -5.58 -32.74
C GLY A 957 -38.56 -4.98 -32.39
N GLY A 958 -38.17 -4.98 -31.12
CA GLY A 958 -36.85 -4.55 -30.64
C GLY A 958 -35.98 -5.72 -30.18
N GLY A 959 -35.22 -5.49 -29.11
CA GLY A 959 -34.36 -6.47 -28.42
C GLY A 959 -33.55 -5.79 -27.33
N CYS A 960 -32.96 -6.56 -26.41
CA CYS A 960 -32.03 -6.02 -25.43
C CYS A 960 -30.71 -5.61 -26.11
N TYR A 961 -30.11 -4.53 -25.64
CA TYR A 961 -28.83 -4.06 -26.20
C TYR A 961 -27.72 -5.09 -25.99
N SER A 962 -26.95 -5.38 -27.04
CA SER A 962 -25.78 -6.25 -26.99
C SER A 962 -24.50 -5.43 -26.93
N ILE A 963 -23.75 -5.54 -25.83
CA ILE A 963 -22.48 -4.84 -25.66
C ILE A 963 -21.39 -5.61 -26.44
N PRO A 964 -20.70 -4.98 -27.40
CA PRO A 964 -19.65 -5.64 -28.18
C PRO A 964 -18.57 -6.25 -27.29
N SER A 965 -18.06 -7.42 -27.68
CA SER A 965 -17.02 -8.17 -26.94
C SER A 965 -17.38 -8.55 -25.50
N TRP A 966 -18.67 -8.52 -25.15
CA TRP A 966 -19.18 -8.91 -23.83
C TRP A 966 -20.50 -9.70 -23.96
N MET A 967 -21.59 -9.24 -23.34
CA MET A 967 -22.90 -9.90 -23.41
C MET A 967 -24.07 -8.94 -23.63
N ALA A 968 -25.21 -9.50 -23.99
CA ALA A 968 -26.48 -8.79 -24.03
C ALA A 968 -27.00 -8.48 -22.63
N LEU A 969 -27.61 -7.30 -22.48
CA LEU A 969 -28.26 -6.89 -21.25
C LEU A 969 -29.41 -7.85 -20.90
N LYS A 970 -29.59 -8.12 -19.62
CA LYS A 970 -30.69 -8.98 -19.13
C LYS A 970 -32.06 -8.30 -19.26
N TYR A 971 -32.06 -6.98 -19.26
CA TYR A 971 -33.24 -6.13 -19.38
C TYR A 971 -32.96 -5.02 -20.40
N GLY A 972 -33.96 -4.65 -21.19
CA GLY A 972 -33.86 -3.58 -22.16
C GLY A 972 -34.01 -2.19 -21.53
N GLY A 973 -34.65 -2.10 -20.35
CA GLY A 973 -34.81 -0.88 -19.56
C GLY A 973 -33.62 -0.57 -18.64
N LEU A 974 -33.80 0.47 -17.80
CA LEU A 974 -32.72 1.04 -16.98
C LEU A 974 -32.05 0.04 -16.01
N GLN A 975 -32.79 -0.96 -15.51
CA GLN A 975 -32.22 -1.99 -14.64
C GLN A 975 -31.09 -2.77 -15.34
N GLY A 976 -31.20 -2.99 -16.66
CA GLY A 976 -30.17 -3.68 -17.44
C GLY A 976 -28.82 -2.99 -17.30
N PHE A 977 -28.80 -1.67 -17.50
CA PHE A 977 -27.62 -0.83 -17.36
C PHE A 977 -27.14 -0.72 -15.91
N MET A 978 -28.06 -0.50 -14.96
CA MET A 978 -27.70 -0.40 -13.53
C MET A 978 -27.08 -1.68 -12.98
N SER A 979 -27.47 -2.85 -13.50
CA SER A 979 -26.90 -4.13 -13.08
C SER A 979 -25.43 -4.26 -13.50
N VAL A 980 -25.05 -3.72 -14.67
CA VAL A 980 -23.64 -3.66 -15.10
C VAL A 980 -22.87 -2.63 -14.26
N LEU A 981 -23.45 -1.44 -14.10
CA LEU A 981 -22.81 -0.33 -13.39
C LEU A 981 -22.68 -0.57 -11.88
N ALA A 982 -23.47 -1.47 -11.29
CA ALA A 982 -23.33 -1.89 -9.89
C ALA A 982 -21.96 -2.53 -9.60
N ASP A 983 -21.35 -3.18 -10.59
CA ASP A 983 -20.03 -3.80 -10.47
C ASP A 983 -18.92 -2.87 -10.99
N VAL A 984 -19.16 -2.19 -12.11
CA VAL A 984 -18.17 -1.34 -12.80
C VAL A 984 -17.89 -0.05 -12.03
N ARG A 985 -18.93 0.62 -11.50
CA ARG A 985 -18.80 1.93 -10.84
C ARG A 985 -17.99 1.89 -9.54
N PRO A 986 -18.25 1.00 -8.57
CA PRO A 986 -17.51 1.02 -7.30
C PRO A 986 -16.01 0.75 -7.46
N LYS A 987 -15.61 0.09 -8.55
CA LYS A 987 -14.22 -0.25 -8.89
C LYS A 987 -13.56 0.76 -9.84
N ASN A 988 -14.31 1.74 -10.35
CA ASN A 988 -13.86 2.62 -11.43
C ASN A 988 -13.26 1.84 -12.63
N ASP A 989 -13.89 0.72 -13.02
CA ASP A 989 -13.42 -0.12 -14.13
C ASP A 989 -13.74 0.51 -15.50
N LEU A 990 -13.02 1.58 -15.82
CA LEU A 990 -13.14 2.28 -17.10
C LEU A 990 -12.64 1.44 -18.29
N GLY A 991 -11.95 0.32 -18.04
CA GLY A 991 -11.49 -0.64 -19.04
C GLY A 991 -12.60 -1.59 -19.52
N HIS A 992 -13.74 -1.64 -18.82
CA HIS A 992 -14.84 -2.52 -19.17
C HIS A 992 -15.39 -2.25 -20.59
N PRO A 993 -15.78 -3.29 -21.38
CA PRO A 993 -16.35 -3.13 -22.72
C PRO A 993 -17.57 -2.21 -22.82
N PHE A 994 -18.30 -2.05 -21.70
CA PHE A 994 -19.39 -1.08 -21.56
C PHE A 994 -18.91 0.36 -21.75
N CYS A 995 -17.84 0.75 -21.06
CA CYS A 995 -17.24 2.08 -21.14
C CYS A 995 -16.61 2.33 -22.51
N ASP A 996 -15.95 1.30 -23.06
CA ASP A 996 -15.36 1.36 -24.39
C ASP A 996 -16.43 1.58 -25.48
N ASN A 997 -17.56 0.86 -25.42
CA ASN A 997 -18.67 1.07 -26.35
C ASN A 997 -19.24 2.50 -26.30
N LEU A 998 -19.34 3.09 -25.10
CA LEU A 998 -19.76 4.49 -24.92
C LEU A 998 -18.73 5.49 -25.48
N ARG A 999 -17.43 5.19 -25.38
CA ARG A 999 -16.37 6.01 -26.00
C ARG A 999 -16.41 5.91 -27.52
N GLN A 1000 -16.64 4.72 -28.07
CA GLN A 1000 -16.59 4.46 -29.52
C GLN A 1000 -17.78 5.02 -30.31
N GLY A 1001 -18.99 5.07 -29.72
CA GLY A 1001 -20.16 5.58 -30.44
C GLY A 1001 -21.37 5.87 -29.56
N ASP A 1002 -22.41 6.41 -30.18
CA ASP A 1002 -23.62 6.88 -29.48
C ASP A 1002 -24.72 5.81 -29.43
N TRP A 1003 -24.45 4.59 -29.88
CA TRP A 1003 -25.46 3.54 -30.07
C TRP A 1003 -26.21 3.20 -28.77
N MET A 1004 -25.49 3.10 -27.65
CA MET A 1004 -26.08 2.83 -26.34
C MET A 1004 -26.93 4.01 -25.85
N ILE A 1005 -26.46 5.23 -26.09
CA ILE A 1005 -27.15 6.49 -25.76
C ILE A 1005 -28.47 6.59 -26.55
N ASP A 1006 -28.42 6.28 -27.84
CA ASP A 1006 -29.58 6.27 -28.72
C ASP A 1006 -30.56 5.16 -28.39
N TYR A 1007 -30.07 3.97 -28.07
CA TYR A 1007 -30.90 2.84 -27.67
C TYR A 1007 -31.79 3.17 -26.46
N VAL A 1008 -31.21 3.75 -25.39
CA VAL A 1008 -31.95 4.09 -24.16
C VAL A 1008 -33.15 5.01 -24.46
N SER A 1009 -32.92 6.03 -25.29
CA SER A 1009 -33.93 7.05 -25.56
C SER A 1009 -34.95 6.62 -26.62
N ASN A 1010 -34.51 6.07 -27.75
CA ASN A 1010 -35.36 5.69 -28.88
C ASN A 1010 -36.32 4.55 -28.52
N ARG A 1011 -35.88 3.63 -27.66
CA ARG A 1011 -36.73 2.57 -27.13
C ARG A 1011 -37.98 3.13 -26.46
N LEU A 1012 -37.86 4.20 -25.68
CA LEU A 1012 -38.99 4.81 -24.97
C LEU A 1012 -39.85 5.69 -25.89
N VAL A 1013 -39.22 6.45 -26.81
CA VAL A 1013 -39.93 7.28 -27.79
C VAL A 1013 -40.89 6.46 -28.65
N SER A 1014 -40.51 5.23 -29.00
CA SER A 1014 -41.33 4.33 -29.81
C SER A 1014 -42.66 3.90 -29.17
N ARG A 1015 -42.80 4.04 -27.83
CA ARG A 1015 -43.97 3.55 -27.07
C ARG A 1015 -45.15 4.54 -26.99
N GLY A 1016 -44.92 5.80 -27.36
CA GLY A 1016 -45.94 6.86 -27.27
C GLY A 1016 -46.27 7.28 -25.82
N GLY A 1017 -47.27 8.13 -25.66
CA GLY A 1017 -47.75 8.58 -24.34
C GLY A 1017 -46.68 9.26 -23.47
N VAL A 1018 -46.82 9.10 -22.15
CA VAL A 1018 -45.88 9.67 -21.16
C VAL A 1018 -44.49 9.00 -21.24
N LEU A 1019 -44.41 7.72 -21.63
CA LEU A 1019 -43.12 7.05 -21.87
C LEU A 1019 -42.32 7.74 -22.97
N ALA A 1020 -42.98 8.17 -24.05
CA ALA A 1020 -42.32 8.95 -25.10
C ALA A 1020 -41.87 10.34 -24.62
N GLU A 1021 -42.55 10.95 -23.64
CA GLU A 1021 -42.06 12.19 -23.00
C GLU A 1021 -40.76 11.92 -22.23
N VAL A 1022 -40.68 10.83 -21.47
CA VAL A 1022 -39.42 10.42 -20.81
C VAL A 1022 -38.32 10.11 -21.83
N GLY A 1023 -38.65 9.43 -22.93
CA GLY A 1023 -37.73 9.20 -24.04
C GLY A 1023 -37.21 10.50 -24.67
N LYS A 1024 -38.09 11.48 -24.89
CA LYS A 1024 -37.72 12.82 -25.38
C LYS A 1024 -36.87 13.59 -24.36
N TRP A 1025 -37.14 13.43 -23.07
CA TRP A 1025 -36.30 13.99 -22.02
C TRP A 1025 -34.88 13.40 -22.08
N PHE A 1026 -34.76 12.07 -22.26
CA PHE A 1026 -33.46 11.44 -22.50
C PHE A 1026 -32.79 11.95 -23.76
N GLN A 1027 -33.50 12.05 -24.90
CA GLN A 1027 -32.95 12.61 -26.14
C GLN A 1027 -32.40 14.03 -25.91
N ALA A 1028 -33.11 14.86 -25.16
CA ALA A 1028 -32.70 16.22 -24.84
C ALA A 1028 -31.51 16.28 -23.86
N MET A 1029 -31.43 15.39 -22.87
CA MET A 1029 -30.22 15.29 -22.01
C MET A 1029 -29.01 14.78 -22.81
N PHE A 1030 -29.24 13.74 -23.61
CA PHE A 1030 -28.19 13.09 -24.37
C PHE A 1030 -27.69 13.94 -25.54
N SER A 1031 -28.44 14.94 -26.00
CA SER A 1031 -27.89 15.91 -26.96
C SER A 1031 -26.72 16.69 -26.36
N TYR A 1032 -26.72 16.98 -25.05
CA TYR A 1032 -25.52 17.55 -24.40
C TYR A 1032 -24.41 16.49 -24.31
N LEU A 1033 -24.73 15.30 -23.79
CA LEU A 1033 -23.76 14.21 -23.58
C LEU A 1033 -22.98 13.83 -24.86
N LYS A 1034 -23.63 13.78 -26.02
CA LYS A 1034 -22.97 13.39 -27.28
C LYS A 1034 -21.90 14.36 -27.76
N HIS A 1035 -21.91 15.60 -27.25
CA HIS A 1035 -21.02 16.68 -27.70
C HIS A 1035 -19.91 17.00 -26.69
N ILE A 1036 -19.79 16.25 -25.59
CA ILE A 1036 -18.65 16.36 -24.68
C ILE A 1036 -17.52 15.41 -25.12
N PRO A 1037 -16.28 15.58 -24.63
CA PRO A 1037 -15.17 14.68 -24.95
C PRO A 1037 -15.50 13.22 -24.63
N ARG A 1038 -15.09 12.29 -25.51
CA ARG A 1038 -15.51 10.88 -25.42
C ARG A 1038 -15.07 10.23 -24.12
N TYR A 1039 -13.90 10.60 -23.60
CA TYR A 1039 -13.39 10.07 -22.32
C TYR A 1039 -14.27 10.43 -21.11
N LEU A 1040 -15.10 11.48 -21.17
CA LEU A 1040 -16.04 11.87 -20.11
C LEU A 1040 -17.42 11.20 -20.25
N ILE A 1041 -17.76 10.65 -21.42
CA ILE A 1041 -19.10 10.11 -21.70
C ILE A 1041 -19.48 8.99 -20.73
N PRO A 1042 -18.63 7.99 -20.41
CA PRO A 1042 -19.02 6.93 -19.48
C PRO A 1042 -19.47 7.45 -18.11
N CYS A 1043 -18.74 8.43 -17.56
CA CYS A 1043 -19.03 9.04 -16.26
C CYS A 1043 -20.35 9.82 -16.28
N TYR A 1044 -20.58 10.67 -17.29
CA TYR A 1044 -21.82 11.44 -17.38
C TYR A 1044 -23.03 10.61 -17.82
N PHE A 1045 -22.84 9.56 -18.62
CA PHE A 1045 -23.89 8.61 -18.94
C PHE A 1045 -24.39 7.91 -17.67
N ASP A 1046 -23.48 7.45 -16.82
CA ASP A 1046 -23.80 6.88 -15.51
C ASP A 1046 -24.53 7.89 -14.62
N ALA A 1047 -24.02 9.13 -14.51
CA ALA A 1047 -24.65 10.20 -13.73
C ALA A 1047 -26.12 10.45 -14.13
N ILE A 1048 -26.39 10.52 -15.44
CA ILE A 1048 -27.75 10.66 -15.97
C ILE A 1048 -28.58 9.43 -15.60
N LEU A 1049 -28.11 8.23 -15.93
CA LEU A 1049 -28.89 7.01 -15.71
C LEU A 1049 -29.21 6.76 -14.24
N VAL A 1050 -28.27 7.02 -13.32
CA VAL A 1050 -28.50 6.89 -11.88
C VAL A 1050 -29.55 7.88 -11.39
N GLY A 1051 -29.45 9.15 -11.80
CA GLY A 1051 -30.43 10.16 -11.45
C GLY A 1051 -31.84 9.79 -11.92
N VAL A 1052 -31.95 9.30 -13.15
CA VAL A 1052 -33.22 8.86 -13.72
C VAL A 1052 -33.74 7.59 -13.03
N TYR A 1053 -32.89 6.60 -12.83
CA TYR A 1053 -33.25 5.32 -12.22
C TYR A 1053 -33.73 5.51 -10.78
N THR A 1054 -33.01 6.29 -9.96
CA THR A 1054 -33.41 6.59 -8.58
C THR A 1054 -34.74 7.37 -8.53
N THR A 1055 -34.95 8.32 -9.44
CA THR A 1055 -36.23 9.03 -9.58
C THR A 1055 -37.37 8.06 -9.95
N ALA A 1056 -37.12 7.13 -10.88
CA ALA A 1056 -38.11 6.13 -11.29
C ALA A 1056 -38.48 5.17 -10.14
N LEU A 1057 -37.50 4.73 -9.34
CA LEU A 1057 -37.73 3.93 -8.15
C LEU A 1057 -38.59 4.69 -7.11
N ASP A 1058 -38.24 5.94 -6.82
CA ASP A 1058 -38.99 6.76 -5.86
C ASP A 1058 -40.44 6.97 -6.29
N VAL A 1059 -40.70 7.24 -7.58
CA VAL A 1059 -42.06 7.37 -8.12
C VAL A 1059 -42.79 6.03 -8.07
N THR A 1060 -42.11 4.93 -8.39
CA THR A 1060 -42.67 3.58 -8.32
C THR A 1060 -43.16 3.26 -6.91
N PHE A 1061 -42.32 3.48 -5.89
CA PHE A 1061 -42.70 3.18 -4.51
C PHE A 1061 -43.81 4.10 -4.00
N LYS A 1062 -43.84 5.38 -4.39
CA LYS A 1062 -44.94 6.31 -4.05
C LYS A 1062 -46.31 5.88 -4.59
N LYS A 1063 -46.34 5.08 -5.67
CA LYS A 1063 -47.57 4.53 -6.26
C LYS A 1063 -48.00 3.20 -5.64
N MET A 1064 -47.15 2.59 -4.81
CA MET A 1064 -47.46 1.35 -4.11
C MET A 1064 -48.08 1.61 -2.75
N SER A 1065 -48.55 0.56 -2.09
CA SER A 1065 -49.17 0.62 -0.77
C SER A 1065 -48.24 1.21 0.31
N SER A 1066 -48.84 1.65 1.42
CA SER A 1066 -48.10 2.15 2.59
C SER A 1066 -47.13 1.12 3.17
N PHE A 1067 -47.43 -0.18 3.01
CA PHE A 1067 -46.54 -1.29 3.39
C PHE A 1067 -45.20 -1.22 2.65
N VAL A 1068 -45.23 -0.95 1.34
CA VAL A 1068 -44.00 -0.83 0.53
C VAL A 1068 -43.32 0.50 0.79
N GLN A 1069 -44.07 1.60 0.84
CA GLN A 1069 -43.50 2.95 1.05
C GLN A 1069 -42.68 3.03 2.35
N ASN A 1070 -43.24 2.49 3.42
CA ASN A 1070 -42.64 2.45 4.76
C ASN A 1070 -41.88 1.13 5.03
N GLY A 1071 -41.74 0.29 4.01
CA GLY A 1071 -40.99 -0.97 4.07
C GLY A 1071 -39.48 -0.74 3.98
N SER A 1072 -38.74 -1.77 4.36
CA SER A 1072 -37.28 -1.82 4.25
C SER A 1072 -36.81 -1.88 2.79
N THR A 1073 -35.51 -1.75 2.59
CA THR A 1073 -34.87 -1.89 1.27
C THR A 1073 -35.19 -3.26 0.66
N PHE A 1074 -35.18 -4.32 1.46
CA PHE A 1074 -35.54 -5.66 0.99
C PHE A 1074 -37.01 -5.75 0.54
N VAL A 1075 -37.95 -5.22 1.33
CA VAL A 1075 -39.37 -5.15 0.94
C VAL A 1075 -39.55 -4.38 -0.38
N LYS A 1076 -38.82 -3.27 -0.55
CA LYS A 1076 -38.85 -2.48 -1.78
C LYS A 1076 -38.28 -3.23 -2.97
N LEU A 1077 -37.17 -3.95 -2.80
CA LEU A 1077 -36.59 -4.80 -3.85
C LEU A 1077 -37.55 -5.93 -4.25
N LEU A 1078 -38.20 -6.59 -3.28
CA LEU A 1078 -39.25 -7.59 -3.57
C LEU A 1078 -40.44 -6.98 -4.29
N ALA A 1079 -40.88 -5.78 -3.88
CA ALA A 1079 -41.99 -5.08 -4.52
C ALA A 1079 -41.68 -4.68 -5.98
N LEU A 1080 -40.41 -4.47 -6.36
CA LEU A 1080 -40.04 -4.30 -7.77
C LEU A 1080 -40.31 -5.55 -8.61
N GLY A 1081 -40.37 -6.74 -8.00
CA GLY A 1081 -40.83 -7.96 -8.66
C GLY A 1081 -42.25 -7.82 -9.23
N SER A 1082 -43.13 -7.03 -8.60
CA SER A 1082 -44.46 -6.71 -9.14
C SER A 1082 -44.35 -5.95 -10.46
N VAL A 1083 -43.44 -4.97 -10.51
CA VAL A 1083 -43.21 -4.16 -11.72
C VAL A 1083 -42.51 -4.97 -12.81
N GLN A 1084 -41.62 -5.89 -12.44
CA GLN A 1084 -40.96 -6.81 -13.38
C GLN A 1084 -41.97 -7.74 -14.07
N MET A 1085 -42.85 -8.37 -13.30
CA MET A 1085 -43.72 -9.43 -13.81
C MET A 1085 -45.03 -8.92 -14.43
N CYS A 1086 -45.53 -7.75 -14.00
CA CYS A 1086 -46.81 -7.22 -14.45
C CYS A 1086 -46.60 -6.10 -15.49
N GLY A 1087 -46.97 -6.39 -16.73
CA GLY A 1087 -46.80 -5.47 -17.86
C GLY A 1087 -47.85 -5.71 -18.95
N VAL A 1088 -47.80 -4.87 -19.98
CA VAL A 1088 -48.67 -4.98 -21.17
C VAL A 1088 -47.81 -5.45 -22.33
N GLY A 1089 -48.09 -6.66 -22.84
CA GLY A 1089 -47.43 -7.19 -24.03
C GLY A 1089 -48.03 -6.66 -25.33
N ARG A 1090 -47.39 -6.96 -26.48
CA ARG A 1090 -47.91 -6.57 -27.80
C ARG A 1090 -49.17 -7.33 -28.17
N PHE A 1091 -49.25 -8.60 -27.78
CA PHE A 1091 -50.42 -9.45 -27.97
C PHE A 1091 -51.21 -9.55 -26.66
N PRO A 1092 -52.54 -9.58 -26.72
CA PRO A 1092 -53.36 -9.71 -25.51
C PRO A 1092 -53.20 -11.13 -24.95
N ALA A 1093 -52.66 -11.24 -23.73
CA ALA A 1093 -52.56 -12.52 -23.02
C ALA A 1093 -53.85 -12.90 -22.26
N LEU A 1094 -54.78 -11.95 -22.12
CA LEU A 1094 -56.03 -12.08 -21.39
C LEU A 1094 -57.22 -11.60 -22.28
N PRO A 1095 -58.46 -12.02 -21.98
CA PRO A 1095 -59.65 -11.58 -22.72
C PRO A 1095 -59.84 -10.05 -22.72
N PRO A 1096 -60.57 -9.50 -23.72
CA PRO A 1096 -60.88 -8.07 -23.79
C PRO A 1096 -61.57 -7.56 -22.51
N LEU A 1097 -61.18 -6.37 -22.07
CA LEU A 1097 -61.78 -5.70 -20.93
C LEU A 1097 -63.15 -5.12 -21.27
N SER A 1098 -64.00 -4.96 -20.25
CA SER A 1098 -65.26 -4.25 -20.38
C SER A 1098 -65.00 -2.77 -20.68
N PRO A 1099 -65.61 -2.18 -21.73
CA PRO A 1099 -65.48 -0.75 -22.05
C PRO A 1099 -65.91 0.18 -20.92
N ALA A 1100 -66.67 -0.32 -19.93
CA ALA A 1100 -67.10 0.45 -18.76
C ALA A 1100 -65.98 0.68 -17.72
N LEU A 1101 -64.87 -0.07 -17.80
CA LEU A 1101 -63.73 0.11 -16.92
C LEU A 1101 -63.03 1.43 -17.23
N LYS A 1102 -62.83 2.24 -16.19
CA LYS A 1102 -62.08 3.49 -16.24
C LYS A 1102 -60.66 3.24 -15.73
N ASP A 1103 -59.74 4.13 -16.08
CA ASP A 1103 -58.36 4.13 -15.58
C ASP A 1103 -57.54 2.86 -15.92
N VAL A 1104 -57.91 2.16 -17.00
CA VAL A 1104 -57.15 1.03 -17.56
C VAL A 1104 -56.22 1.48 -18.69
N PRO A 1105 -55.05 0.84 -18.87
CA PRO A 1105 -54.14 1.18 -19.96
C PRO A 1105 -54.77 1.00 -21.35
N TYR A 1106 -54.31 1.80 -22.32
CA TYR A 1106 -54.71 1.67 -23.73
C TYR A 1106 -53.48 1.44 -24.60
N ARG A 1107 -53.63 0.67 -25.67
CA ARG A 1107 -52.62 0.54 -26.73
C ARG A 1107 -53.25 0.76 -28.11
N PRO A 1108 -52.47 1.23 -29.10
CA PRO A 1108 -52.90 1.20 -30.49
C PRO A 1108 -52.86 -0.24 -31.03
N ASN A 1109 -53.96 -0.72 -31.56
CA ASN A 1109 -54.04 -2.03 -32.20
C ASN A 1109 -53.23 -2.01 -33.51
N ASN A 1110 -52.35 -2.99 -33.71
CA ASN A 1110 -51.43 -2.99 -34.85
C ASN A 1110 -52.13 -3.18 -36.20
N VAL A 1111 -53.31 -3.80 -36.20
CA VAL A 1111 -54.14 -4.08 -37.38
C VAL A 1111 -55.12 -2.95 -37.64
N THR A 1112 -55.90 -2.54 -36.63
CA THR A 1112 -56.97 -1.53 -36.81
C THR A 1112 -56.49 -0.10 -36.63
N LYS A 1113 -55.31 0.11 -36.02
CA LYS A 1113 -54.77 1.42 -35.60
C LYS A 1113 -55.63 2.17 -34.57
N GLU A 1114 -56.71 1.58 -34.07
CA GLU A 1114 -57.57 2.15 -33.04
C GLU A 1114 -57.00 1.89 -31.62
N LYS A 1115 -57.39 2.72 -30.65
CA LYS A 1115 -57.03 2.52 -29.24
C LYS A 1115 -57.91 1.44 -28.62
N GLU A 1116 -57.29 0.38 -28.12
CA GLU A 1116 -57.97 -0.69 -27.38
C GLU A 1116 -57.55 -0.70 -25.91
N GLN A 1117 -58.50 -1.01 -25.01
CA GLN A 1117 -58.22 -1.22 -23.59
C GLN A 1117 -57.36 -2.48 -23.40
N CYS A 1118 -56.34 -2.37 -22.56
CA CYS A 1118 -55.37 -3.42 -22.32
C CYS A 1118 -55.36 -3.84 -20.86
N CYS A 1119 -55.43 -5.15 -20.63
CA CYS A 1119 -55.23 -5.70 -19.30
C CYS A 1119 -53.72 -5.83 -19.01
N VAL A 1120 -53.29 -5.34 -17.85
CA VAL A 1120 -51.96 -5.67 -17.33
C VAL A 1120 -51.96 -7.16 -17.00
N SER A 1121 -50.97 -7.87 -17.51
CA SER A 1121 -50.89 -9.32 -17.37
C SER A 1121 -49.64 -9.72 -16.61
N LEU A 1122 -49.78 -10.71 -15.73
CA LEU A 1122 -48.70 -11.24 -14.90
C LEU A 1122 -47.98 -12.36 -15.65
N ALA A 1123 -46.69 -12.16 -15.92
CA ALA A 1123 -45.79 -13.17 -16.45
C ALA A 1123 -45.48 -14.23 -15.39
N ALA A 1124 -45.50 -15.51 -15.74
CA ALA A 1124 -45.14 -16.57 -14.79
C ALA A 1124 -43.63 -16.61 -14.49
N GLY A 1125 -42.78 -16.05 -15.36
CA GLY A 1125 -41.35 -15.93 -15.12
C GLY A 1125 -40.58 -15.42 -16.34
N LEU A 1126 -39.51 -14.68 -16.10
CA LEU A 1126 -38.66 -14.11 -17.16
C LEU A 1126 -37.39 -14.97 -17.36
N PRO A 1127 -36.88 -15.13 -18.59
CA PRO A 1127 -37.47 -14.68 -19.86
C PRO A 1127 -38.42 -15.69 -20.51
N HIS A 1128 -38.55 -16.92 -19.99
CA HIS A 1128 -39.17 -18.03 -20.72
C HIS A 1128 -40.71 -18.01 -20.75
N PHE A 1129 -41.36 -17.36 -19.79
CA PHE A 1129 -42.82 -17.29 -19.65
C PHE A 1129 -43.28 -15.84 -19.62
N SER A 1130 -42.84 -15.05 -20.60
CA SER A 1130 -43.00 -13.59 -20.61
C SER A 1130 -43.76 -13.05 -21.83
N SER A 1131 -43.90 -13.79 -22.92
CA SER A 1131 -44.51 -13.30 -24.16
C SER A 1131 -45.49 -14.31 -24.78
N GLY A 1132 -46.34 -13.80 -25.68
CA GLY A 1132 -47.36 -14.58 -26.38
C GLY A 1132 -48.27 -15.39 -25.45
N ILE A 1133 -48.61 -16.61 -25.90
CA ILE A 1133 -49.52 -17.51 -25.18
C ILE A 1133 -48.91 -18.12 -23.90
N PHE A 1134 -47.59 -18.03 -23.72
CA PHE A 1134 -46.88 -18.62 -22.57
C PHE A 1134 -46.71 -17.65 -21.41
N ARG A 1135 -47.16 -16.40 -21.55
CA ARG A 1135 -47.02 -15.36 -20.54
C ARG A 1135 -47.80 -15.68 -19.25
N CYS A 1136 -49.08 -16.04 -19.38
CA CYS A 1136 -49.96 -16.20 -18.23
C CYS A 1136 -50.30 -17.67 -17.94
N TRP A 1137 -50.14 -18.08 -16.69
CA TRP A 1137 -50.48 -19.40 -16.19
C TRP A 1137 -51.36 -19.25 -14.97
N GLY A 1138 -52.62 -19.74 -15.02
CA GLY A 1138 -53.60 -19.50 -13.97
C GLY A 1138 -53.10 -19.88 -12.57
N ARG A 1139 -52.42 -21.03 -12.43
CA ARG A 1139 -51.80 -21.47 -11.17
C ARG A 1139 -50.83 -20.40 -10.64
N ASP A 1140 -49.83 -20.01 -11.42
CA ASP A 1140 -48.79 -19.05 -11.02
C ASP A 1140 -49.39 -17.67 -10.76
N THR A 1141 -50.32 -17.22 -11.60
CA THR A 1141 -51.03 -15.94 -11.43
C THR A 1141 -51.75 -15.89 -10.09
N PHE A 1142 -52.62 -16.86 -9.76
CA PHE A 1142 -53.40 -16.79 -8.53
C PHE A 1142 -52.56 -17.04 -7.26
N ILE A 1143 -51.43 -17.77 -7.36
CA ILE A 1143 -50.45 -17.88 -6.26
C ILE A 1143 -49.76 -16.54 -6.03
N ALA A 1144 -49.29 -15.88 -7.09
CA ALA A 1144 -48.53 -14.63 -7.00
C ALA A 1144 -49.39 -13.38 -6.78
N LEU A 1145 -50.69 -13.42 -7.11
CA LEU A 1145 -51.63 -12.29 -7.09
C LEU A 1145 -51.64 -11.55 -5.75
N ARG A 1146 -51.64 -12.27 -4.63
CA ARG A 1146 -51.59 -11.64 -3.30
C ARG A 1146 -50.32 -10.81 -3.12
N GLY A 1147 -49.16 -11.37 -3.43
CA GLY A 1147 -47.87 -10.71 -3.19
C GLY A 1147 -47.58 -9.59 -4.19
N LEU A 1148 -47.79 -9.85 -5.48
CA LEU A 1148 -47.39 -8.95 -6.56
C LEU A 1148 -48.45 -7.95 -6.98
N MET A 1149 -49.72 -8.11 -6.58
CA MET A 1149 -50.76 -7.13 -6.91
C MET A 1149 -51.47 -6.59 -5.66
N LEU A 1150 -52.01 -7.44 -4.79
CA LEU A 1150 -52.80 -6.97 -3.64
C LEU A 1150 -51.96 -6.25 -2.59
N VAL A 1151 -50.87 -6.87 -2.10
CA VAL A 1151 -50.02 -6.30 -1.04
C VAL A 1151 -49.34 -5.00 -1.48
N VAL A 1152 -48.96 -4.89 -2.76
CA VAL A 1152 -48.35 -3.70 -3.33
C VAL A 1152 -49.36 -2.61 -3.71
N GLY A 1153 -50.68 -2.88 -3.64
CA GLY A 1153 -51.74 -1.88 -3.87
C GLY A 1153 -52.28 -1.78 -5.31
N ARG A 1154 -52.05 -2.77 -6.17
CA ARG A 1154 -52.52 -2.81 -7.57
C ARG A 1154 -53.93 -3.42 -7.69
N HIS A 1155 -54.88 -2.92 -6.91
CA HIS A 1155 -56.22 -3.51 -6.77
C HIS A 1155 -57.07 -3.49 -8.05
N LEU A 1156 -56.84 -2.53 -8.96
CA LEU A 1156 -57.56 -2.48 -10.24
C LEU A 1156 -57.09 -3.56 -11.23
N GLU A 1157 -55.83 -3.99 -11.10
CA GLU A 1157 -55.22 -4.99 -11.99
C GLU A 1157 -55.42 -6.43 -11.51
N ALA A 1158 -55.62 -6.62 -10.21
CA ALA A 1158 -55.98 -7.90 -9.59
C ALA A 1158 -57.48 -8.17 -9.72
#